data_AF-A0A3Q7RNV6-F1
#
_entry.id   AF-A0A3Q7RNV6-F1
#
_cell.length_a   1.000
_cell.length_b   1.000
_cell.length_c   1.000
_cell.angle_alpha   90.00
_cell.angle_beta   90.00
_cell.angle_gamma   90.00
#
_symmetry.space_group_name_H-M   'P 1'
#
loop_
_entity.id
_entity.type
_entity.pdbx_description
1 polymer ?
#
loop_
_entity_poly.entity_id
_entity_poly.type
_entity_poly.pdbx_seq_one_letter_code
_entity_poly.pdbx_strand_id
1 'polypeptide(L)'
;MTCVGFGAPRTCAGLIADYVMGDMTQCQPMKTFPWLVVLNVETLSLCGGADSLSSITALSLLPLTLVTGLCHSQAEGPWGGPLDGPSPPSRRARPLAPAAALDADNVRNFFKRLYKALFDLKEIGFDTLQKQTQTNLFSFPFLKIVFLLYSFFQHKDAYQVILDGVKGGTKEKRLAAQFIPKFFKHFPELADSAINAQLDLCEDEDVSIRRQAIKELPQFATGENLPRVADILTQLLQTDDSAEFNLVNNALLSIFKMDAKGTLGGLFSQILQGEDIVRERAIKFLSTKLKTLPDEVLTKEVEELILTESKKVLEDVTGEEFVLFMKILSGLKSLQTVSGRQQLVELVAEQADLEQTFNPSDPDCVDRLLQCTRQAVPLFSKNVHSTRFVTYFCEQVLPNLSSLTTPVEGLDIQLEVLKLLAEMSSFCGDMEKLETNLRKLFDKLLEYMPLPPEEAENGENAGNEEPKLQFSYVECLLYSFHQLGRKLPDFLTAKLNAEKLKDFKIRLQYFARGLQVYIRQLRLALQGKTGEALKTEENKIKVVALKITNNINVLIKDLFHIPPSYKSTVTLSWKPVQKVEIGQKRANEDTTSGSPPKKSPAGPKRDARQIYNPPSGKYSSNLGNFNYEQRGAFRGSRGGRGWGARGNRSRGRLY
;
A
#
# COMPACT_ATOMS: atom_id res chain seq x y z
N MET A 1 30.36 10.56 46.52
CA MET A 1 30.35 11.66 47.51
C MET A 1 28.92 12.16 47.64
N THR A 2 28.40 12.14 48.88
CA THR A 2 27.45 13.09 49.53
C THR A 2 26.27 13.76 48.80
N CYS A 3 25.13 13.76 49.50
CA CYS A 3 23.85 14.47 49.28
C CYS A 3 24.00 16.02 49.30
N VAL A 4 23.00 16.90 49.05
CA VAL A 4 21.59 17.06 49.51
C VAL A 4 20.83 17.94 48.46
N GLY A 5 19.59 17.69 48.01
CA GLY A 5 18.29 18.11 48.59
C GLY A 5 18.03 19.65 48.49
N PHE A 6 16.89 20.24 48.11
CA PHE A 6 15.46 19.85 47.93
C PHE A 6 14.92 20.39 46.55
N GLY A 7 13.64 20.39 46.13
CA GLY A 7 12.33 20.00 46.69
C GLY A 7 11.23 19.91 45.60
N ALA A 8 10.09 19.29 45.88
CA ALA A 8 9.08 18.85 44.88
C ALA A 8 7.82 19.76 44.79
N PRO A 9 6.86 19.46 43.88
CA PRO A 9 5.78 18.56 44.34
C PRO A 9 5.43 17.38 43.41
N ARG A 10 5.41 16.21 44.07
CA ARG A 10 4.69 14.94 43.89
C ARG A 10 3.89 14.65 42.61
N THR A 11 4.09 13.41 42.18
CA THR A 11 3.50 12.70 41.03
C THR A 11 2.56 11.55 41.46
N CYS A 12 2.00 10.90 40.43
CA CYS A 12 1.71 9.46 40.35
C CYS A 12 0.41 8.89 40.93
N ALA A 13 -0.14 7.95 40.14
CA ALA A 13 -1.11 6.94 40.53
C ALA A 13 -0.40 5.71 41.14
N GLY A 14 -1.16 4.92 41.91
CA GLY A 14 -0.83 3.52 42.21
C GLY A 14 -0.95 3.12 43.69
N LEU A 15 -1.81 2.12 43.93
CA LEU A 15 -1.99 1.31 45.15
C LEU A 15 -2.93 1.85 46.25
N ILE A 16 -4.12 1.25 46.35
CA ILE A 16 -4.48 0.26 47.39
C ILE A 16 -5.79 -0.42 46.96
N ALA A 17 -5.86 -1.74 47.13
CA ALA A 17 -7.10 -2.51 47.20
C ALA A 17 -7.26 -2.98 48.65
N ASP A 18 -8.47 -2.91 49.19
CA ASP A 18 -9.11 -3.88 50.10
C ASP A 18 -10.34 -3.26 50.80
N TYR A 19 -11.24 -4.12 51.30
CA TYR A 19 -12.62 -3.85 51.77
C TYR A 19 -13.59 -3.41 50.64
N VAL A 20 -14.64 -4.16 50.26
CA VAL A 20 -15.27 -5.35 50.89
C VAL A 20 -15.67 -6.37 49.81
N MET A 21 -15.32 -7.65 50.01
CA MET A 21 -16.13 -8.78 49.54
C MET A 21 -16.90 -9.37 50.72
N GLY A 22 -18.15 -9.76 50.47
CA GLY A 22 -18.97 -10.52 51.41
C GLY A 22 -20.30 -10.90 50.79
N ASP A 23 -20.42 -12.18 50.40
CA ASP A 23 -21.65 -12.93 50.08
C ASP A 23 -22.54 -12.42 48.90
N MET A 24 -23.20 -13.24 48.08
CA MET A 24 -23.40 -14.71 48.09
C MET A 24 -23.14 -15.36 46.72
N THR A 25 -22.91 -16.67 46.75
CA THR A 25 -22.98 -17.57 45.61
C THR A 25 -24.43 -17.96 45.28
N GLN A 26 -24.79 -18.15 43.99
CA GLN A 26 -25.35 -19.42 43.42
C GLN A 26 -26.09 -19.28 42.06
N CYS A 27 -26.02 -20.37 41.28
CA CYS A 27 -26.93 -20.83 40.20
C CYS A 27 -26.92 -20.18 38.78
N GLN A 28 -26.55 -21.04 37.80
CA GLN A 28 -26.91 -21.00 36.35
C GLN A 28 -28.34 -21.58 36.13
N PRO A 29 -28.91 -21.79 34.89
CA PRO A 29 -28.37 -21.66 33.52
C PRO A 29 -29.29 -21.08 32.40
N MET A 30 -28.68 -20.89 31.20
CA MET A 30 -29.20 -20.93 29.81
C MET A 30 -30.71 -20.79 29.48
N LYS A 31 -31.01 -20.02 28.40
CA LYS A 31 -31.73 -20.51 27.20
C LYS A 31 -31.70 -19.56 25.97
N THR A 32 -31.09 -20.05 24.88
CA THR A 32 -31.47 -19.99 23.45
C THR A 32 -32.13 -18.75 22.77
N PHE A 33 -31.48 -18.31 21.67
CA PHE A 33 -31.99 -17.71 20.39
C PHE A 33 -33.35 -18.29 19.88
N PRO A 34 -34.10 -17.70 18.88
CA PRO A 34 -33.59 -17.02 17.65
C PRO A 34 -34.40 -15.85 16.95
N TRP A 35 -33.69 -15.12 16.07
CA TRP A 35 -34.03 -14.59 14.72
C TRP A 35 -35.34 -13.81 14.36
N LEU A 36 -35.14 -12.58 13.88
CA LEU A 36 -35.49 -12.00 12.54
C LEU A 36 -36.79 -12.44 11.80
N VAL A 37 -37.76 -11.51 11.59
CA VAL A 37 -38.65 -11.48 10.39
C VAL A 37 -39.05 -10.04 10.00
N VAL A 38 -38.72 -9.69 8.75
CA VAL A 38 -39.41 -8.85 7.73
C VAL A 38 -40.65 -8.02 8.14
N LEU A 39 -40.62 -6.71 7.85
CA LEU A 39 -41.80 -5.87 7.64
C LEU A 39 -42.44 -6.19 6.28
N ASN A 40 -43.72 -6.56 6.26
CA ASN A 40 -44.50 -6.66 5.01
C ASN A 40 -45.71 -5.71 5.07
N VAL A 41 -45.99 -5.04 3.96
CA VAL A 41 -47.07 -4.04 3.84
C VAL A 41 -48.28 -4.72 3.21
N GLU A 42 -49.33 -4.96 3.99
CA GLU A 42 -50.73 -5.07 3.54
C GLU A 42 -51.65 -5.40 4.72
N THR A 43 -52.61 -4.51 5.03
CA THR A 43 -54.06 -4.78 5.21
C THR A 43 -54.74 -3.58 5.88
N LEU A 44 -55.41 -2.76 5.06
CA LEU A 44 -56.67 -2.14 5.48
C LEU A 44 -57.71 -3.25 5.66
N SER A 45 -58.54 -3.19 6.71
CA SER A 45 -60.00 -3.44 6.68
C SER A 45 -60.60 -3.78 8.06
N LEU A 46 -61.81 -3.26 8.32
CA LEU A 46 -62.82 -3.74 9.28
C LEU A 46 -62.47 -3.90 10.78
N CYS A 47 -62.86 -2.88 11.57
CA CYS A 47 -64.02 -3.03 12.46
C CYS A 47 -64.59 -1.64 12.81
N GLY A 48 -65.88 -1.43 12.54
CA GLY A 48 -66.59 -0.19 12.84
C GLY A 48 -67.36 -0.26 14.15
N GLY A 49 -67.63 0.90 14.73
CA GLY A 49 -68.50 1.08 15.89
C GLY A 49 -68.74 2.57 16.09
N ALA A 50 -69.93 3.05 15.74
CA ALA A 50 -70.31 4.45 15.91
C ALA A 50 -70.79 4.71 17.34
N ASP A 51 -70.46 5.89 17.88
CA ASP A 51 -71.43 6.86 18.43
C ASP A 51 -70.75 7.90 19.32
N SER A 52 -70.63 9.14 18.81
CA SER A 52 -70.83 10.42 19.54
C SER A 52 -70.25 11.60 18.73
N LEU A 53 -71.07 12.16 17.85
CA LEU A 53 -70.82 13.45 17.21
C LEU A 53 -71.19 14.60 18.15
N SER A 54 -70.23 15.42 18.56
CA SER A 54 -70.47 16.85 18.84
C SER A 54 -69.16 17.64 18.91
N SER A 55 -69.17 18.84 18.31
CA SER A 55 -68.22 19.95 18.57
C SER A 55 -66.88 19.99 17.79
N ILE A 56 -66.95 20.03 16.46
CA ILE A 56 -66.02 20.84 15.64
C ILE A 56 -66.83 21.63 14.61
N THR A 57 -67.00 22.94 14.80
CA THR A 57 -67.29 23.96 13.75
C THR A 57 -67.19 25.36 14.35
N ALA A 58 -66.10 26.07 14.09
CA ALA A 58 -66.02 27.54 14.15
C ALA A 58 -64.75 28.03 13.41
N LEU A 59 -64.86 28.21 12.09
CA LEU A 59 -63.82 28.80 11.23
C LEU A 59 -64.39 30.07 10.59
N SER A 60 -64.06 31.23 11.16
CA SER A 60 -64.46 32.59 10.75
C SER A 60 -63.74 33.57 11.69
N LEU A 61 -63.07 34.67 11.31
CA LEU A 61 -62.96 35.45 10.06
C LEU A 61 -61.58 36.19 10.00
N LEU A 62 -61.10 36.47 8.78
CA LEU A 62 -60.21 37.61 8.43
C LEU A 62 -61.10 38.87 8.19
N PRO A 63 -60.64 40.17 8.11
CA PRO A 63 -59.39 40.62 7.46
C PRO A 63 -58.76 42.02 7.82
N LEU A 64 -57.72 42.44 7.06
CA LEU A 64 -57.36 43.81 6.55
C LEU A 64 -56.73 44.97 7.42
N THR A 65 -55.41 45.18 7.25
CA THR A 65 -54.65 46.40 6.75
C THR A 65 -54.46 47.77 7.44
N LEU A 66 -53.28 48.38 7.09
CA LEU A 66 -52.83 49.81 7.06
C LEU A 66 -52.50 50.48 8.43
N VAL A 67 -51.41 51.25 8.63
CA VAL A 67 -50.93 52.55 8.03
C VAL A 67 -49.40 52.68 8.26
N THR A 68 -48.48 52.76 7.28
CA THR A 68 -47.94 53.89 6.45
C THR A 68 -47.25 55.10 7.14
N GLY A 69 -46.02 55.45 6.70
CA GLY A 69 -45.30 56.72 6.97
C GLY A 69 -43.76 56.61 6.74
N LEU A 70 -43.22 56.88 5.53
CA LEU A 70 -42.58 58.15 5.05
C LEU A 70 -41.17 58.42 5.65
N CYS A 71 -40.09 58.82 4.94
CA CYS A 71 -39.84 59.35 3.57
C CYS A 71 -38.40 58.96 3.09
N HIS A 72 -38.11 58.74 1.79
CA HIS A 72 -37.49 59.70 0.81
C HIS A 72 -36.22 60.44 1.32
N SER A 73 -35.14 60.72 0.57
CA SER A 73 -34.70 60.53 -0.83
C SER A 73 -33.13 60.60 -0.86
N GLN A 74 -32.32 60.55 -1.93
CA GLN A 74 -32.50 60.54 -3.40
C GLN A 74 -31.28 59.81 -4.10
N ALA A 75 -31.16 59.97 -5.42
CA ALA A 75 -30.16 59.46 -6.36
C ALA A 75 -29.27 60.57 -6.98
N GLU A 76 -28.07 60.22 -7.49
CA GLU A 76 -27.50 60.54 -8.83
C GLU A 76 -25.97 60.30 -8.91
N GLY A 77 -25.44 60.04 -10.12
CA GLY A 77 -23.99 60.01 -10.46
C GLY A 77 -23.68 61.05 -11.57
N PRO A 78 -22.75 60.86 -12.54
CA PRO A 78 -21.59 59.94 -12.65
C PRO A 78 -20.28 60.63 -13.19
N TRP A 79 -19.27 59.82 -13.59
CA TRP A 79 -18.07 60.09 -14.44
C TRP A 79 -16.74 60.66 -13.84
N GLY A 80 -15.61 60.07 -14.30
CA GLY A 80 -14.33 60.76 -14.53
C GLY A 80 -13.11 60.39 -13.64
N GLY A 81 -12.01 59.96 -14.27
CA GLY A 81 -10.63 60.08 -13.74
C GLY A 81 -9.76 60.78 -14.81
N PRO A 82 -8.40 60.73 -14.79
CA PRO A 82 -7.44 60.35 -13.73
C PRO A 82 -6.36 61.45 -13.48
N LEU A 83 -5.25 61.12 -12.78
CA LEU A 83 -3.85 61.62 -12.90
C LEU A 83 -3.13 62.10 -11.60
N ASP A 84 -1.88 61.62 -11.49
CA ASP A 84 -0.62 62.20 -10.95
C ASP A 84 -0.44 62.68 -9.48
N GLY A 85 0.75 62.33 -8.93
CA GLY A 85 1.33 62.88 -7.69
C GLY A 85 2.16 64.16 -7.94
N PRO A 86 2.83 64.75 -6.92
CA PRO A 86 3.92 64.08 -6.18
C PRO A 86 3.98 64.39 -4.65
N SER A 87 5.12 64.10 -4.01
CA SER A 87 5.34 63.97 -2.55
C SER A 87 5.98 65.23 -1.86
N PRO A 88 6.51 65.16 -0.61
CA PRO A 88 5.92 65.65 0.65
C PRO A 88 6.60 66.94 1.22
N PRO A 89 6.18 67.49 2.40
CA PRO A 89 6.95 67.19 3.63
C PRO A 89 6.24 67.27 5.02
N SER A 90 6.73 66.43 5.95
CA SER A 90 6.90 66.61 7.42
C SER A 90 5.79 67.13 8.39
N ARG A 91 5.48 66.27 9.37
CA ARG A 91 5.23 66.51 10.82
C ARG A 91 4.01 67.35 11.28
N ARG A 92 2.98 66.65 11.76
CA ARG A 92 2.53 66.71 13.17
C ARG A 92 1.73 65.45 13.53
N ALA A 93 1.97 64.88 14.70
CA ALA A 93 1.26 63.69 15.16
C ALA A 93 -0.19 64.02 15.52
N ARG A 94 -1.14 63.17 15.08
CA ARG A 94 -2.48 63.03 15.68
C ARG A 94 -2.59 61.62 16.30
N PRO A 95 -3.37 61.43 17.37
CA PRO A 95 -3.58 60.11 17.94
C PRO A 95 -4.27 59.18 16.93
N LEU A 96 -3.92 57.89 16.97
CA LEU A 96 -4.68 56.85 16.28
C LEU A 96 -6.13 56.85 16.76
N ALA A 97 -7.08 56.80 15.83
CA ALA A 97 -8.45 56.43 16.15
C ALA A 97 -8.46 55.00 16.70
N PRO A 98 -9.28 54.69 17.73
CA PRO A 98 -9.34 53.35 18.28
C PRO A 98 -9.89 52.38 17.23
N ALA A 99 -9.28 51.19 17.17
CA ALA A 99 -9.81 50.06 16.40
C ALA A 99 -11.26 49.78 16.82
N ALA A 100 -12.09 49.35 15.87
CA ALA A 100 -13.51 49.08 16.09
C ALA A 100 -13.72 48.18 17.32
N ALA A 101 -14.40 48.71 18.33
CA ALA A 101 -14.69 47.97 19.54
C ALA A 101 -15.68 46.84 19.22
N LEU A 102 -15.27 45.60 19.49
CA LEU A 102 -16.16 44.43 19.47
C LEU A 102 -17.35 44.69 20.40
N ASP A 103 -18.56 44.59 19.85
CA ASP A 103 -19.80 44.84 20.58
C ASP A 103 -20.04 43.74 21.63
N ALA A 104 -19.66 44.07 22.87
CA ALA A 104 -19.72 43.16 24.01
C ALA A 104 -21.15 42.76 24.40
N ASP A 105 -22.17 43.53 24.01
CA ASP A 105 -23.56 43.20 24.31
C ASP A 105 -24.14 42.20 23.31
N ASN A 106 -23.72 42.23 22.05
CA ASN A 106 -24.04 41.16 21.09
C ASN A 106 -23.44 39.81 21.51
N VAL A 107 -22.16 39.79 21.91
CA VAL A 107 -21.49 38.62 22.52
C VAL A 107 -22.28 38.12 23.74
N ARG A 108 -22.57 39.01 24.70
CA ARG A 108 -23.32 38.67 25.93
C ARG A 108 -24.71 38.11 25.64
N ASN A 109 -25.42 38.67 24.66
CA ASN A 109 -26.76 38.22 24.29
C ASN A 109 -26.75 36.87 23.56
N PHE A 110 -25.75 36.60 22.72
CA PHE A 110 -25.53 35.26 22.18
C PHE A 110 -25.28 34.25 23.30
N PHE A 111 -24.36 34.52 24.22
CA PHE A 111 -24.08 33.61 25.35
C PHE A 111 -25.30 33.37 26.25
N LYS A 112 -26.17 34.37 26.46
CA LYS A 112 -27.45 34.18 27.18
C LYS A 112 -28.42 33.26 26.43
N ARG A 113 -28.60 33.47 25.12
CA ARG A 113 -29.46 32.63 24.27
C ARG A 113 -28.93 31.20 24.18
N LEU A 114 -27.62 31.05 24.03
CA LEU A 114 -26.92 29.76 24.01
C LEU A 114 -27.02 29.03 25.36
N TYR A 115 -26.87 29.74 26.48
CA TYR A 115 -27.01 29.13 27.81
C TYR A 115 -28.44 28.65 28.04
N LYS A 116 -29.45 29.41 27.60
CA LYS A 116 -30.85 28.96 27.61
C LYS A 116 -31.04 27.72 26.72
N ALA A 117 -30.62 27.77 25.46
CA ALA A 117 -30.70 26.63 24.54
C ALA A 117 -30.01 25.37 25.10
N LEU A 118 -28.84 25.51 25.72
CA LEU A 118 -28.12 24.40 26.37
C LEU A 118 -28.78 23.91 27.67
N PHE A 119 -29.51 24.77 28.40
CA PHE A 119 -30.30 24.38 29.56
C PHE A 119 -31.52 23.56 29.11
N ASP A 120 -32.28 24.07 28.14
CA ASP A 120 -33.42 23.42 27.52
C ASP A 120 -33.02 22.05 26.92
N LEU A 121 -31.86 21.97 26.25
CA LEU A 121 -31.27 20.71 25.74
C LEU A 121 -30.72 19.78 26.84
N LYS A 122 -30.46 20.27 28.06
CA LYS A 122 -29.93 19.46 29.17
C LYS A 122 -31.02 18.76 29.97
N GLU A 123 -32.21 19.35 30.09
CA GLU A 123 -33.36 18.68 30.73
C GLU A 123 -33.73 17.38 30.00
N ILE A 124 -33.58 17.34 28.66
CA ILE A 124 -33.73 16.13 27.84
C ILE A 124 -32.91 14.93 28.36
N GLY A 125 -31.73 15.18 28.93
CA GLY A 125 -30.83 14.17 29.50
C GLY A 125 -31.04 13.85 30.98
N PHE A 126 -31.90 14.58 31.69
CA PHE A 126 -32.18 14.36 33.12
C PHE A 126 -33.60 13.82 33.34
N ASP A 127 -34.60 14.34 32.62
CA ASP A 127 -36.00 13.90 32.73
C ASP A 127 -36.22 12.48 32.21
N THR A 128 -35.36 12.00 31.30
CA THR A 128 -35.37 10.60 30.84
C THR A 128 -34.81 9.60 31.86
N LEU A 129 -34.11 10.05 32.91
CA LEU A 129 -33.63 9.20 34.01
C LEU A 129 -34.48 9.30 35.27
N GLN A 130 -35.20 10.41 35.49
CA GLN A 130 -35.99 10.61 36.71
C GLN A 130 -37.45 10.15 36.64
N LYS A 131 -37.94 9.73 35.45
CA LYS A 131 -39.26 9.09 35.25
C LYS A 131 -39.18 7.61 34.88
N GLN A 132 -38.19 6.87 35.40
CA GLN A 132 -38.13 5.40 35.26
C GLN A 132 -38.18 4.63 36.59
N THR A 133 -38.79 5.24 37.62
CA THR A 133 -39.17 4.54 38.86
C THR A 133 -40.61 4.84 39.27
N GLN A 134 -41.59 4.35 38.49
CA GLN A 134 -42.72 3.56 39.02
C GLN A 134 -43.67 3.06 37.91
N THR A 135 -44.19 1.85 38.14
CA THR A 135 -45.28 1.16 37.43
C THR A 135 -45.10 0.76 35.96
N ASN A 136 -45.14 -0.56 35.73
CA ASN A 136 -45.27 -1.19 34.42
C ASN A 136 -46.66 -0.89 33.81
N LEU A 137 -46.73 -0.21 32.66
CA LEU A 137 -47.86 -0.35 31.75
C LEU A 137 -47.45 -0.19 30.27
N PHE A 138 -47.56 -1.31 29.56
CA PHE A 138 -47.88 -1.48 28.13
C PHE A 138 -47.04 -0.82 27.03
N SER A 139 -46.36 -1.71 26.29
CA SER A 139 -45.95 -1.60 24.89
C SER A 139 -46.93 -0.85 23.98
N PHE A 140 -46.51 0.32 23.47
CA PHE A 140 -47.02 0.90 22.22
C PHE A 140 -45.89 1.59 21.43
N PRO A 141 -45.55 1.17 20.20
CA PRO A 141 -44.57 1.89 19.37
C PRO A 141 -45.07 3.29 19.00
N PHE A 142 -46.39 3.47 18.90
CA PHE A 142 -47.03 4.75 18.60
C PHE A 142 -46.73 5.82 19.66
N LEU A 143 -46.73 5.47 20.95
CA LEU A 143 -46.42 6.44 22.01
C LEU A 143 -44.93 6.84 22.02
N LYS A 144 -44.02 5.92 21.66
CA LYS A 144 -42.60 6.25 21.46
C LYS A 144 -42.39 7.19 20.27
N ILE A 145 -43.10 6.96 19.16
CA ILE A 145 -43.06 7.83 17.97
C ILE A 145 -43.65 9.21 18.30
N VAL A 146 -44.80 9.26 18.98
CA VAL A 146 -45.40 10.53 19.43
C VAL A 146 -44.50 11.26 20.43
N PHE A 147 -43.87 10.58 21.39
CA PHE A 147 -42.95 11.23 22.35
C PHE A 147 -41.65 11.71 21.69
N LEU A 148 -41.11 10.96 20.71
CA LEU A 148 -39.97 11.41 19.90
C LEU A 148 -40.35 12.61 19.03
N LEU A 149 -41.50 12.60 18.35
CA LEU A 149 -42.02 13.72 17.55
C LEU A 149 -42.31 14.96 18.43
N TYR A 150 -42.87 14.75 19.63
CA TYR A 150 -43.18 15.83 20.57
C TYR A 150 -41.90 16.48 21.12
N SER A 151 -40.87 15.68 21.42
CA SER A 151 -39.53 16.20 21.77
C SER A 151 -38.77 16.83 20.59
N PHE A 152 -39.10 16.44 19.35
CA PHE A 152 -38.54 17.00 18.12
C PHE A 152 -38.96 18.45 17.92
N PHE A 153 -40.27 18.72 18.08
CA PHE A 153 -40.86 20.02 17.75
C PHE A 153 -40.52 21.14 18.74
N GLN A 154 -40.32 20.85 20.03
CA GLN A 154 -40.22 21.91 21.05
C GLN A 154 -38.91 22.71 21.06
N HIS A 155 -37.83 22.23 20.43
CA HIS A 155 -36.51 22.88 20.51
C HIS A 155 -35.84 23.15 19.15
N LYS A 156 -36.62 23.15 18.05
CA LYS A 156 -36.15 23.61 16.74
C LYS A 156 -35.55 25.01 16.81
N ASP A 157 -36.23 25.92 17.50
CA ASP A 157 -35.79 27.32 17.68
C ASP A 157 -34.43 27.41 18.40
N ALA A 158 -34.17 26.51 19.35
CA ALA A 158 -32.91 26.43 20.07
C ALA A 158 -31.77 25.93 19.16
N TYR A 159 -32.04 24.99 18.26
CA TYR A 159 -31.07 24.57 17.24
C TYR A 159 -30.85 25.66 16.19
N GLN A 160 -31.89 26.38 15.78
CA GLN A 160 -31.77 27.54 14.88
C GLN A 160 -30.86 28.63 15.47
N VAL A 161 -30.96 28.90 16.78
CA VAL A 161 -30.03 29.81 17.50
C VAL A 161 -28.57 29.30 17.47
N ILE A 162 -28.36 27.98 17.49
CA ILE A 162 -27.02 27.38 17.35
C ILE A 162 -26.52 27.56 15.91
N LEU A 163 -27.36 27.38 14.89
CA LEU A 163 -27.02 27.65 13.48
C LEU A 163 -26.67 29.13 13.28
N ASP A 164 -27.43 30.07 13.85
CA ASP A 164 -27.13 31.51 13.76
C ASP A 164 -25.81 31.90 14.46
N GLY A 165 -25.24 31.02 15.29
CA GLY A 165 -23.93 31.23 15.92
C GLY A 165 -22.76 31.38 14.93
N VAL A 166 -22.90 30.93 13.69
CA VAL A 166 -21.88 31.11 12.64
C VAL A 166 -21.72 32.57 12.20
N LYS A 167 -22.74 33.40 12.45
CA LYS A 167 -22.74 34.85 12.20
C LYS A 167 -22.12 35.65 13.36
N GLY A 168 -21.71 34.96 14.43
CA GLY A 168 -21.11 35.57 15.62
C GLY A 168 -19.61 35.85 15.50
N GLY A 169 -18.99 36.21 16.62
CA GLY A 169 -17.54 36.36 16.73
C GLY A 169 -16.79 35.04 16.89
N THR A 170 -15.47 35.11 17.06
CA THR A 170 -14.56 33.96 17.11
C THR A 170 -14.94 32.92 18.17
N LYS A 171 -15.50 33.34 19.32
CA LYS A 171 -15.87 32.42 20.42
C LYS A 171 -17.19 31.72 20.12
N GLU A 172 -18.11 32.45 19.52
CA GLU A 172 -19.44 32.04 19.14
C GLU A 172 -19.35 31.00 18.01
N LYS A 173 -18.62 31.32 16.94
CA LYS A 173 -18.30 30.40 15.83
C LYS A 173 -17.62 29.10 16.30
N ARG A 174 -16.66 29.19 17.23
CA ARG A 174 -15.99 28.00 17.79
C ARG A 174 -16.94 27.09 18.58
N LEU A 175 -17.98 27.64 19.22
CA LEU A 175 -19.02 26.86 19.89
C LEU A 175 -20.04 26.31 18.88
N ALA A 176 -20.42 27.09 17.85
CA ALA A 176 -21.26 26.64 16.75
C ALA A 176 -20.65 25.41 16.05
N ALA A 177 -19.35 25.46 15.71
CA ALA A 177 -18.59 24.36 15.10
C ALA A 177 -18.66 23.03 15.86
N GLN A 178 -18.94 23.05 17.17
CA GLN A 178 -19.09 21.87 18.04
C GLN A 178 -20.56 21.48 18.27
N PHE A 179 -21.48 22.44 18.33
CA PHE A 179 -22.88 22.18 18.67
C PHE A 179 -23.76 21.90 17.46
N ILE A 180 -23.51 22.51 16.30
CA ILE A 180 -24.19 22.18 15.04
C ILE A 180 -24.11 20.67 14.74
N PRO A 181 -22.91 20.04 14.64
CA PRO A 181 -22.79 18.60 14.38
C PRO A 181 -23.42 17.75 15.49
N LYS A 182 -23.17 18.10 16.76
CA LYS A 182 -23.60 17.31 17.93
C LYS A 182 -25.11 17.03 17.96
N PHE A 183 -25.92 17.99 17.50
CA PHE A 183 -27.38 17.88 17.50
C PHE A 183 -27.99 17.63 16.11
N PHE A 184 -27.20 17.67 15.02
CA PHE A 184 -27.63 17.52 13.62
C PHE A 184 -28.65 16.39 13.38
N LYS A 185 -28.34 15.19 13.84
CA LYS A 185 -29.18 13.98 13.70
C LYS A 185 -30.60 14.08 14.30
N HIS A 186 -30.88 15.11 15.10
CA HIS A 186 -32.19 15.36 15.70
C HIS A 186 -33.05 16.36 14.90
N PHE A 187 -32.52 16.99 13.85
CA PHE A 187 -33.20 18.05 13.09
C PHE A 187 -33.04 17.87 11.57
N PRO A 188 -33.54 16.76 10.97
CA PRO A 188 -33.44 16.48 9.52
C PRO A 188 -34.08 17.58 8.66
N GLU A 189 -35.13 18.23 9.14
CA GLU A 189 -35.79 19.38 8.51
C GLU A 189 -34.95 20.68 8.47
N LEU A 190 -33.80 20.70 9.16
CA LEU A 190 -32.80 21.76 9.11
C LEU A 190 -31.45 21.23 8.58
N ALA A 191 -31.42 20.03 7.97
CA ALA A 191 -30.16 19.38 7.59
C ALA A 191 -29.33 20.21 6.61
N ASP A 192 -29.93 20.74 5.54
CA ASP A 192 -29.22 21.59 4.57
C ASP A 192 -28.69 22.87 5.21
N SER A 193 -29.49 23.53 6.06
CA SER A 193 -29.07 24.73 6.78
C SER A 193 -27.93 24.45 7.76
N ALA A 194 -27.94 23.29 8.42
CA ALA A 194 -26.89 22.87 9.34
C ALA A 194 -25.60 22.48 8.61
N ILE A 195 -25.69 21.81 7.47
CA ILE A 195 -24.52 21.52 6.62
C ILE A 195 -23.94 22.84 6.12
N ASN A 196 -24.72 23.70 5.48
CA ASN A 196 -24.23 24.97 4.94
C ASN A 196 -23.57 25.84 6.03
N ALA A 197 -24.20 25.97 7.21
CA ALA A 197 -23.60 26.69 8.34
C ALA A 197 -22.27 26.06 8.82
N GLN A 198 -22.11 24.74 8.77
CA GLN A 198 -20.82 24.10 9.08
C GLN A 198 -19.78 24.36 7.98
N LEU A 199 -20.19 24.50 6.71
CA LEU A 199 -19.29 24.83 5.59
C LEU A 199 -18.80 26.27 5.69
N ASP A 200 -19.66 27.23 6.04
CA ASP A 200 -19.26 28.62 6.35
C ASP A 200 -18.15 28.67 7.41
N LEU A 201 -18.14 27.73 8.37
CA LEU A 201 -17.10 27.58 9.39
C LEU A 201 -15.86 26.82 8.92
N CYS A 202 -15.98 25.97 7.88
CA CYS A 202 -14.85 25.30 7.25
C CYS A 202 -14.06 26.26 6.33
N GLU A 203 -14.65 27.38 5.94
CA GLU A 203 -14.03 28.45 5.13
C GLU A 203 -13.64 29.69 5.96
N ASP A 204 -13.76 29.64 7.30
CA ASP A 204 -13.47 30.77 8.18
C ASP A 204 -11.99 31.21 8.15
N GLU A 205 -11.74 32.52 8.25
CA GLU A 205 -10.39 33.10 8.30
C GLU A 205 -9.51 32.52 9.43
N ASP A 206 -10.10 32.20 10.59
CA ASP A 206 -9.39 31.58 11.72
C ASP A 206 -9.25 30.07 11.51
N VAL A 207 -8.02 29.63 11.19
CA VAL A 207 -7.61 28.22 11.09
C VAL A 207 -7.97 27.37 12.32
N SER A 208 -8.15 27.96 13.51
CA SER A 208 -8.65 27.23 14.69
C SER A 208 -10.15 26.95 14.65
N ILE A 209 -10.93 27.77 13.95
CA ILE A 209 -12.36 27.53 13.67
C ILE A 209 -12.48 26.48 12.57
N ARG A 210 -11.80 26.65 11.42
CA ARG A 210 -11.81 25.66 10.33
C ARG A 210 -11.47 24.26 10.82
N ARG A 211 -10.35 24.10 11.54
CA ARG A 211 -9.94 22.80 12.12
C ARG A 211 -10.99 22.21 13.06
N GLN A 212 -11.70 23.02 13.84
CA GLN A 212 -12.78 22.53 14.69
C GLN A 212 -14.03 22.14 13.87
N ALA A 213 -14.35 22.86 12.80
CA ALA A 213 -15.49 22.53 11.94
C ALA A 213 -15.24 21.25 11.11
N ILE A 214 -14.07 21.17 10.47
CA ILE A 214 -13.61 20.05 9.63
C ILE A 214 -13.58 18.74 10.43
N LYS A 215 -13.09 18.78 11.66
CA LYS A 215 -13.01 17.60 12.55
C LYS A 215 -14.37 16.93 12.76
N GLU A 216 -15.46 17.68 12.72
CA GLU A 216 -16.81 17.20 13.00
C GLU A 216 -17.65 16.96 11.72
N LEU A 217 -17.11 17.25 10.52
CA LEU A 217 -17.77 16.95 9.23
C LEU A 217 -18.29 15.51 9.09
N PRO A 218 -17.60 14.45 9.60
CA PRO A 218 -18.14 13.09 9.57
C PRO A 218 -19.49 12.91 10.29
N GLN A 219 -19.89 13.80 11.20
CA GLN A 219 -21.20 13.72 11.85
C GLN A 219 -22.37 14.07 10.91
N PHE A 220 -22.09 14.80 9.81
CA PHE A 220 -23.08 15.15 8.79
C PHE A 220 -23.19 14.10 7.67
N ALA A 221 -22.24 13.17 7.59
CA ALA A 221 -22.15 12.13 6.56
C ALA A 221 -23.14 10.97 6.82
N THR A 222 -24.42 11.29 6.98
CA THR A 222 -25.50 10.32 7.24
C THR A 222 -26.51 10.31 6.10
N GLY A 223 -26.90 9.11 5.65
CA GLY A 223 -27.85 8.96 4.54
C GLY A 223 -27.29 9.57 3.24
N GLU A 224 -28.12 10.33 2.54
CA GLU A 224 -27.81 10.91 1.22
C GLU A 224 -26.74 12.03 1.27
N ASN A 225 -26.38 12.52 2.46
CA ASN A 225 -25.38 13.59 2.62
C ASN A 225 -23.92 13.11 2.48
N LEU A 226 -23.65 11.81 2.59
CA LEU A 226 -22.27 11.30 2.63
C LEU A 226 -21.45 11.60 1.36
N PRO A 227 -21.98 11.44 0.12
CA PRO A 227 -21.26 11.82 -1.10
C PRO A 227 -20.91 13.32 -1.13
N ARG A 228 -21.83 14.19 -0.69
CA ARG A 228 -21.59 15.64 -0.60
C ARG A 228 -20.49 15.98 0.41
N VAL A 229 -20.49 15.34 1.58
CA VAL A 229 -19.44 15.52 2.60
C VAL A 229 -18.09 14.95 2.12
N ALA A 230 -18.10 13.84 1.36
CA ALA A 230 -16.89 13.25 0.80
C ALA A 230 -16.24 14.15 -0.27
N ASP A 231 -17.04 14.76 -1.14
CA ASP A 231 -16.57 15.72 -2.15
C ASP A 231 -15.90 16.94 -1.49
N ILE A 232 -16.58 17.56 -0.53
CA ILE A 232 -16.07 18.72 0.22
C ILE A 232 -14.80 18.39 1.00
N LEU A 233 -14.77 17.26 1.70
CA LEU A 233 -13.55 16.80 2.38
C LEU A 233 -12.40 16.50 1.40
N THR A 234 -12.71 16.14 0.16
CA THR A 234 -11.68 15.95 -0.88
C THR A 234 -11.16 17.31 -1.36
N GLN A 235 -12.03 18.29 -1.62
CA GLN A 235 -11.63 19.67 -1.95
C GLN A 235 -10.72 20.28 -0.87
N LEU A 236 -11.02 20.05 0.41
CA LEU A 236 -10.23 20.52 1.56
C LEU A 236 -8.83 19.87 1.68
N LEU A 237 -8.49 18.82 0.91
CA LEU A 237 -7.13 18.25 0.89
C LEU A 237 -6.07 19.21 0.30
N GLN A 238 -6.50 20.26 -0.39
CA GLN A 238 -5.61 21.28 -0.93
C GLN A 238 -4.98 22.19 0.15
N THR A 239 -5.49 22.17 1.38
CA THR A 239 -4.98 23.01 2.47
C THR A 239 -3.48 22.81 2.74
N ASP A 240 -2.78 23.92 2.99
CA ASP A 240 -1.35 23.94 3.32
C ASP A 240 -1.09 23.95 4.84
N ASP A 241 -2.11 24.17 5.69
CA ASP A 241 -1.92 23.98 7.13
C ASP A 241 -1.82 22.48 7.45
N SER A 242 -0.64 22.06 7.92
CA SER A 242 -0.38 20.66 8.25
C SER A 242 -1.33 20.05 9.29
N ALA A 243 -1.88 20.85 10.23
CA ALA A 243 -2.82 20.34 11.22
C ALA A 243 -4.23 20.17 10.64
N GLU A 244 -4.69 21.11 9.82
CA GLU A 244 -5.91 21.05 9.02
C GLU A 244 -5.87 19.86 8.04
N PHE A 245 -4.80 19.72 7.26
CA PHE A 245 -4.60 18.60 6.34
C PHE A 245 -4.72 17.24 7.04
N ASN A 246 -4.10 17.10 8.23
CA ASN A 246 -4.22 15.87 9.03
C ASN A 246 -5.66 15.62 9.52
N LEU A 247 -6.43 16.66 9.84
CA LEU A 247 -7.83 16.54 10.24
C LEU A 247 -8.72 16.13 9.05
N VAL A 248 -8.53 16.73 7.87
CA VAL A 248 -9.22 16.34 6.63
C VAL A 248 -8.95 14.86 6.31
N ASN A 249 -7.69 14.43 6.36
CA ASN A 249 -7.31 13.02 6.15
C ASN A 249 -8.01 12.07 7.14
N ASN A 250 -8.12 12.47 8.41
CA ASN A 250 -8.80 11.67 9.44
C ASN A 250 -10.33 11.67 9.27
N ALA A 251 -10.92 12.78 8.82
CA ALA A 251 -12.34 12.87 8.51
C ALA A 251 -12.72 11.99 7.30
N LEU A 252 -11.93 12.03 6.23
CA LEU A 252 -12.06 11.10 5.09
C LEU A 252 -11.95 9.64 5.54
N LEU A 253 -10.94 9.29 6.34
CA LEU A 253 -10.81 7.94 6.91
C LEU A 253 -11.97 7.54 7.85
N SER A 254 -12.69 8.51 8.43
CA SER A 254 -13.88 8.25 9.24
C SER A 254 -15.06 7.92 8.36
N ILE A 255 -15.36 8.73 7.34
CA ILE A 255 -16.49 8.48 6.45
C ILE A 255 -16.25 7.26 5.55
N PHE A 256 -15.00 6.94 5.19
CA PHE A 256 -14.65 5.72 4.45
C PHE A 256 -15.04 4.44 5.23
N LYS A 257 -14.98 4.48 6.57
CA LYS A 257 -15.43 3.37 7.43
C LYS A 257 -16.95 3.31 7.59
N MET A 258 -17.66 4.39 7.28
CA MET A 258 -19.12 4.48 7.33
C MET A 258 -19.73 4.00 6.01
N ASP A 259 -19.23 4.54 4.89
CA ASP A 259 -19.50 4.07 3.54
C ASP A 259 -18.26 4.30 2.64
N ALA A 260 -17.59 3.21 2.31
CA ALA A 260 -16.45 3.23 1.39
C ALA A 260 -16.85 3.62 -0.04
N LYS A 261 -18.04 3.24 -0.53
CA LYS A 261 -18.46 3.48 -1.91
C LYS A 261 -18.81 4.95 -2.13
N GLY A 262 -19.62 5.55 -1.25
CA GLY A 262 -19.92 6.98 -1.30
C GLY A 262 -18.68 7.85 -1.09
N THR A 263 -17.75 7.44 -0.21
CA THR A 263 -16.47 8.15 -0.02
C THR A 263 -15.58 8.08 -1.26
N LEU A 264 -15.47 6.91 -1.90
CA LEU A 264 -14.76 6.76 -3.17
C LEU A 264 -15.42 7.54 -4.30
N GLY A 265 -16.75 7.66 -4.31
CA GLY A 265 -17.49 8.50 -5.27
C GLY A 265 -17.04 9.96 -5.22
N GLY A 266 -16.97 10.56 -4.03
CA GLY A 266 -16.45 11.93 -3.86
C GLY A 266 -14.97 12.07 -4.26
N LEU A 267 -14.13 11.12 -3.86
CA LEU A 267 -12.70 11.11 -4.22
C LEU A 267 -12.49 11.02 -5.74
N PHE A 268 -13.16 10.09 -6.43
CA PHE A 268 -12.99 9.92 -7.88
C PHE A 268 -13.70 11.00 -8.70
N SER A 269 -14.80 11.59 -8.20
CA SER A 269 -15.41 12.78 -8.80
C SER A 269 -14.39 13.93 -8.91
N GLN A 270 -13.71 14.24 -7.80
CA GLN A 270 -12.67 15.27 -7.77
C GLN A 270 -11.40 14.90 -8.55
N ILE A 271 -11.05 13.62 -8.67
CA ILE A 271 -9.92 13.18 -9.54
C ILE A 271 -10.26 13.34 -11.03
N LEU A 272 -11.51 13.10 -11.44
CA LEU A 272 -11.92 13.15 -12.84
C LEU A 272 -12.39 14.54 -13.31
N GLN A 273 -12.87 15.39 -12.39
CA GLN A 273 -13.56 16.65 -12.73
C GLN A 273 -13.15 17.85 -11.86
N GLY A 274 -12.33 17.63 -10.82
CA GLY A 274 -11.85 18.68 -9.92
C GLY A 274 -10.60 19.40 -10.44
N GLU A 275 -10.08 20.30 -9.62
CA GLU A 275 -8.85 21.06 -9.91
C GLU A 275 -7.59 20.20 -9.73
N ASP A 276 -6.54 20.48 -10.52
CA ASP A 276 -5.28 19.72 -10.52
C ASP A 276 -4.69 19.48 -9.11
N ILE A 277 -4.71 20.51 -8.25
CA ILE A 277 -4.21 20.43 -6.88
C ILE A 277 -5.06 19.44 -6.06
N VAL A 278 -6.38 19.47 -6.21
CA VAL A 278 -7.30 18.56 -5.51
C VAL A 278 -7.12 17.14 -6.03
N ARG A 279 -7.03 16.95 -7.36
CA ARG A 279 -6.74 15.67 -8.02
C ARG A 279 -5.44 15.05 -7.50
N GLU A 280 -4.33 15.80 -7.51
CA GLU A 280 -3.03 15.36 -7.02
C GLU A 280 -3.09 14.91 -5.55
N ARG A 281 -3.75 15.72 -4.70
CA ARG A 281 -3.89 15.44 -3.26
C ARG A 281 -4.82 14.23 -3.01
N ALA A 282 -5.86 14.03 -3.80
CA ALA A 282 -6.76 12.87 -3.73
C ALA A 282 -6.07 11.56 -4.16
N ILE A 283 -5.29 11.57 -5.24
CA ILE A 283 -4.47 10.41 -5.66
C ILE A 283 -3.42 10.10 -4.58
N LYS A 284 -2.77 11.10 -3.99
CA LYS A 284 -1.84 10.93 -2.86
C LYS A 284 -2.54 10.40 -1.60
N PHE A 285 -3.78 10.80 -1.32
CA PHE A 285 -4.60 10.22 -0.25
C PHE A 285 -4.81 8.72 -0.49
N LEU A 286 -5.33 8.32 -1.65
CA LEU A 286 -5.54 6.90 -2.00
C LEU A 286 -4.23 6.09 -1.87
N SER A 287 -3.13 6.59 -2.46
CA SER A 287 -1.83 5.93 -2.48
C SER A 287 -1.13 5.80 -1.12
N THR A 288 -1.57 6.54 -0.10
CA THR A 288 -0.95 6.52 1.24
C THR A 288 -1.87 5.98 2.34
N LYS A 289 -3.19 6.19 2.22
CA LYS A 289 -4.18 5.92 3.27
C LYS A 289 -4.99 4.64 3.09
N LEU A 290 -5.22 4.14 1.87
CA LEU A 290 -5.98 2.88 1.67
C LEU A 290 -5.41 1.73 2.50
N LYS A 291 -4.08 1.53 2.46
CA LYS A 291 -3.35 0.54 3.27
C LYS A 291 -3.42 0.72 4.80
N THR A 292 -4.06 1.77 5.29
CA THR A 292 -4.27 2.02 6.74
C THR A 292 -5.69 1.70 7.20
N LEU A 293 -6.59 1.36 6.25
CA LEU A 293 -7.93 0.88 6.55
C LEU A 293 -7.90 -0.61 6.93
N PRO A 294 -8.81 -1.08 7.81
CA PRO A 294 -9.00 -2.50 8.06
C PRO A 294 -9.48 -3.24 6.80
N ASP A 295 -9.09 -4.51 6.70
CA ASP A 295 -9.52 -5.43 5.64
C ASP A 295 -11.05 -5.57 5.53
N GLU A 296 -11.76 -5.36 6.64
CA GLU A 296 -13.23 -5.40 6.73
C GLU A 296 -13.89 -4.25 5.93
N VAL A 297 -13.17 -3.15 5.70
CA VAL A 297 -13.63 -1.98 4.94
C VAL A 297 -13.28 -2.13 3.45
N LEU A 298 -12.11 -2.68 3.14
CA LEU A 298 -11.66 -2.99 1.77
C LEU A 298 -12.24 -4.32 1.29
N THR A 299 -13.58 -4.38 1.21
CA THR A 299 -14.29 -5.54 0.67
C THR A 299 -14.04 -5.70 -0.83
N LYS A 300 -14.32 -6.89 -1.39
CA LYS A 300 -14.13 -7.19 -2.82
C LYS A 300 -14.86 -6.19 -3.73
N GLU A 301 -16.08 -5.78 -3.36
CA GLU A 301 -16.85 -4.79 -4.13
C GLU A 301 -16.24 -3.38 -4.09
N VAL A 302 -15.54 -3.04 -2.99
CA VAL A 302 -14.81 -1.77 -2.86
C VAL A 302 -13.53 -1.81 -3.69
N GLU A 303 -12.80 -2.93 -3.68
CA GLU A 303 -11.63 -3.11 -4.57
C GLU A 303 -12.01 -3.10 -6.05
N GLU A 304 -13.14 -3.71 -6.42
CA GLU A 304 -13.70 -3.68 -7.79
C GLU A 304 -14.12 -2.26 -8.22
N LEU A 305 -14.69 -1.47 -7.31
CA LEU A 305 -14.98 -0.06 -7.56
C LEU A 305 -13.69 0.75 -7.76
N ILE A 306 -12.68 0.57 -6.90
CA ILE A 306 -11.38 1.26 -7.05
C ILE A 306 -10.76 0.92 -8.42
N LEU A 307 -10.78 -0.34 -8.84
CA LEU A 307 -10.28 -0.74 -10.16
C LEU A 307 -11.07 -0.09 -11.29
N THR A 308 -12.41 -0.12 -11.23
CA THR A 308 -13.29 0.44 -12.27
C THR A 308 -13.07 1.95 -12.44
N GLU A 309 -13.04 2.71 -11.34
CA GLU A 309 -12.82 4.16 -11.42
C GLU A 309 -11.37 4.49 -11.81
N SER A 310 -10.39 3.74 -11.30
CA SER A 310 -8.99 3.94 -11.68
C SER A 310 -8.76 3.69 -13.17
N LYS A 311 -9.47 2.75 -13.80
CA LYS A 311 -9.39 2.55 -15.26
C LYS A 311 -9.84 3.77 -16.05
N LYS A 312 -10.90 4.47 -15.62
CA LYS A 312 -11.33 5.73 -16.27
C LYS A 312 -10.28 6.82 -16.10
N VAL A 313 -9.67 6.93 -14.92
CA VAL A 313 -8.60 7.91 -14.69
C VAL A 313 -7.41 7.60 -15.59
N LEU A 314 -7.01 6.34 -15.72
CA LEU A 314 -5.88 5.89 -16.56
C LEU A 314 -6.03 6.20 -18.06
N GLU A 315 -7.21 6.59 -18.55
CA GLU A 315 -7.39 7.09 -19.93
C GLU A 315 -6.62 8.42 -20.15
N ASP A 316 -6.46 9.24 -19.11
CA ASP A 316 -5.68 10.48 -19.11
C ASP A 316 -4.93 10.66 -17.77
N VAL A 317 -3.68 10.17 -17.74
CA VAL A 317 -2.76 10.28 -16.60
C VAL A 317 -1.37 10.72 -17.01
N THR A 318 -0.74 11.51 -16.14
CA THR A 318 0.71 11.73 -16.20
C THR A 318 1.49 10.48 -15.77
N GLY A 319 2.78 10.41 -16.12
CA GLY A 319 3.65 9.32 -15.68
C GLY A 319 3.76 9.20 -14.15
N GLU A 320 3.72 10.31 -13.41
CA GLU A 320 3.75 10.30 -11.94
C GLU A 320 2.46 9.72 -11.34
N GLU A 321 1.30 10.14 -11.87
CA GLU A 321 0.00 9.61 -11.48
C GLU A 321 -0.10 8.11 -11.78
N PHE A 322 0.39 7.67 -12.94
CA PHE A 322 0.43 6.26 -13.32
C PHE A 322 1.18 5.42 -12.28
N VAL A 323 2.33 5.87 -11.79
CA VAL A 323 3.07 5.19 -10.70
C VAL A 323 2.26 5.14 -9.41
N LEU A 324 1.53 6.20 -9.06
CA LEU A 324 0.67 6.23 -7.89
C LEU A 324 -0.52 5.25 -8.01
N PHE A 325 -1.16 5.17 -9.19
CA PHE A 325 -2.24 4.23 -9.48
C PHE A 325 -1.75 2.78 -9.51
N MET A 326 -0.63 2.47 -10.14
CA MET A 326 -0.06 1.13 -10.12
C MET A 326 0.29 0.66 -8.69
N LYS A 327 0.73 1.58 -7.83
CA LYS A 327 0.92 1.33 -6.39
C LYS A 327 -0.39 1.17 -5.61
N ILE A 328 -1.45 1.89 -5.96
CA ILE A 328 -2.79 1.71 -5.38
C ILE A 328 -3.33 0.33 -5.74
N LEU A 329 -3.38 0.01 -7.04
CA LEU A 329 -4.00 -1.20 -7.56
C LEU A 329 -3.25 -2.48 -7.18
N SER A 330 -1.92 -2.49 -7.22
CA SER A 330 -1.12 -3.63 -6.71
C SER A 330 -1.22 -3.84 -5.19
N GLY A 331 -1.70 -2.83 -4.46
CA GLY A 331 -2.04 -2.93 -3.04
C GLY A 331 -3.34 -3.69 -2.75
N LEU A 332 -4.24 -3.82 -3.73
CA LEU A 332 -5.53 -4.50 -3.58
C LEU A 332 -5.36 -6.03 -3.57
N LYS A 333 -6.05 -6.71 -2.66
CA LYS A 333 -5.89 -8.15 -2.42
C LYS A 333 -6.39 -9.00 -3.58
N SER A 334 -7.52 -8.63 -4.17
CA SER A 334 -8.04 -9.25 -5.40
C SER A 334 -7.03 -9.19 -6.55
N LEU A 335 -6.28 -8.08 -6.64
CA LEU A 335 -5.30 -7.85 -7.71
C LEU A 335 -3.92 -8.48 -7.46
N GLN A 336 -3.64 -8.98 -6.25
CA GLN A 336 -2.41 -9.74 -5.96
C GLN A 336 -2.47 -11.21 -6.45
N THR A 337 -3.67 -11.69 -6.84
CA THR A 337 -3.87 -13.01 -7.45
C THR A 337 -3.14 -13.15 -8.79
N VAL A 338 -3.04 -14.37 -9.34
CA VAL A 338 -2.42 -14.59 -10.67
C VAL A 338 -3.21 -13.86 -11.77
N SER A 339 -4.55 -13.98 -11.76
CA SER A 339 -5.41 -13.26 -12.71
C SER A 339 -5.36 -11.74 -12.50
N GLY A 340 -5.39 -11.28 -11.24
CA GLY A 340 -5.28 -9.87 -10.89
C GLY A 340 -3.99 -9.21 -11.38
N ARG A 341 -2.84 -9.87 -11.16
CA ARG A 341 -1.55 -9.39 -11.67
C ARG A 341 -1.46 -9.46 -13.20
N GLN A 342 -2.14 -10.41 -13.84
CA GLN A 342 -2.24 -10.44 -15.30
C GLN A 342 -3.05 -9.26 -15.85
N GLN A 343 -4.15 -8.87 -15.19
CA GLN A 343 -4.91 -7.66 -15.54
C GLN A 343 -4.08 -6.39 -15.36
N LEU A 344 -3.27 -6.32 -14.29
CA LEU A 344 -2.35 -5.21 -14.08
C LEU A 344 -1.22 -5.15 -15.11
N VAL A 345 -0.69 -6.29 -15.55
CA VAL A 345 0.30 -6.34 -16.65
C VAL A 345 -0.32 -5.87 -17.96
N GLU A 346 -1.60 -6.18 -18.21
CA GLU A 346 -2.30 -5.72 -19.42
C GLU A 346 -2.53 -4.20 -19.39
N LEU A 347 -2.99 -3.63 -18.26
CA LEU A 347 -3.09 -2.17 -18.08
C LEU A 347 -1.75 -1.46 -18.29
N VAL A 348 -0.63 -2.05 -17.86
CA VAL A 348 0.71 -1.48 -18.10
C VAL A 348 1.14 -1.64 -19.57
N ALA A 349 0.69 -2.68 -20.28
CA ALA A 349 0.97 -2.86 -21.70
C ALA A 349 0.14 -1.90 -22.58
N GLU A 350 -1.11 -1.64 -22.19
CA GLU A 350 -1.97 -0.58 -22.75
C GLU A 350 -1.32 0.79 -22.53
N GLN A 351 -0.92 1.13 -21.29
CA GLN A 351 -0.25 2.41 -21.01
C GLN A 351 1.09 2.57 -21.73
N ALA A 352 1.86 1.48 -21.90
CA ALA A 352 3.13 1.51 -22.61
C ALA A 352 2.99 1.60 -24.14
N ASP A 353 1.78 1.40 -24.68
CA ASP A 353 1.47 1.31 -26.12
C ASP A 353 2.47 0.43 -26.90
N LEU A 354 2.56 -0.84 -26.51
CA LEU A 354 3.50 -1.80 -27.09
C LEU A 354 3.24 -2.16 -28.56
N GLU A 355 2.17 -1.63 -29.17
CA GLU A 355 1.89 -1.79 -30.61
C GLU A 355 2.49 -0.63 -31.44
N GLN A 356 2.84 0.50 -30.80
CA GLN A 356 3.48 1.65 -31.45
C GLN A 356 4.97 1.41 -31.73
N THR A 357 5.49 1.94 -32.84
CA THR A 357 6.93 1.90 -33.17
C THR A 357 7.76 2.76 -32.21
N PHE A 358 8.85 2.22 -31.68
CA PHE A 358 9.74 2.93 -30.76
C PHE A 358 10.51 4.07 -31.44
N ASN A 359 10.47 5.27 -30.85
CA ASN A 359 11.26 6.42 -31.30
C ASN A 359 12.37 6.75 -30.28
N PRO A 360 13.64 6.38 -30.54
CA PRO A 360 14.74 6.62 -29.59
C PRO A 360 15.16 8.10 -29.47
N SER A 361 14.72 8.96 -30.39
CA SER A 361 15.05 10.39 -30.39
C SER A 361 14.05 11.24 -29.58
N ASP A 362 12.96 10.64 -29.13
CA ASP A 362 11.90 11.28 -28.35
C ASP A 362 12.02 10.86 -26.87
N PRO A 363 12.43 11.77 -25.97
CA PRO A 363 12.55 11.46 -24.55
C PRO A 363 11.26 10.98 -23.91
N ASP A 364 10.10 11.51 -24.34
CA ASP A 364 8.80 11.16 -23.75
C ASP A 364 8.43 9.70 -24.09
N CYS A 365 8.72 9.25 -25.33
CA CYS A 365 8.59 7.85 -25.73
C CYS A 365 9.49 6.92 -24.89
N VAL A 366 10.74 7.31 -24.66
CA VAL A 366 11.72 6.52 -23.89
C VAL A 366 11.32 6.43 -22.42
N ASP A 367 11.00 7.57 -21.79
CA ASP A 367 10.65 7.62 -20.37
C ASP A 367 9.30 6.95 -20.09
N ARG A 368 8.29 7.13 -20.96
CA ARG A 368 7.01 6.39 -20.89
C ARG A 368 7.25 4.88 -20.90
N LEU A 369 8.03 4.37 -21.86
CA LEU A 369 8.33 2.94 -21.96
C LEU A 369 9.06 2.40 -20.73
N LEU A 370 10.09 3.11 -20.25
CA LEU A 370 10.89 2.70 -19.09
C LEU A 370 10.08 2.76 -17.79
N GLN A 371 9.29 3.82 -17.59
CA GLN A 371 8.45 4.00 -16.40
C GLN A 371 7.34 2.96 -16.34
N CYS A 372 6.66 2.70 -17.45
CA CYS A 372 5.64 1.64 -17.54
C CYS A 372 6.27 0.27 -17.28
N THR A 373 7.37 -0.07 -17.98
CA THR A 373 8.07 -1.35 -17.78
C THR A 373 8.51 -1.56 -16.32
N ARG A 374 8.97 -0.50 -15.64
CA ARG A 374 9.30 -0.53 -14.21
C ARG A 374 8.09 -0.86 -13.30
N GLN A 375 6.86 -0.52 -13.70
CA GLN A 375 5.64 -0.93 -12.98
C GLN A 375 5.23 -2.38 -13.29
N ALA A 376 5.51 -2.89 -14.49
CA ALA A 376 5.21 -4.28 -14.86
C ALA A 376 6.14 -5.29 -14.17
N VAL A 377 7.43 -4.95 -14.02
CA VAL A 377 8.48 -5.85 -13.50
C VAL A 377 8.10 -6.57 -12.18
N PRO A 378 7.58 -5.90 -11.14
CA PRO A 378 7.19 -6.55 -9.88
C PRO A 378 5.98 -7.49 -9.98
N LEU A 379 5.18 -7.39 -11.05
CA LEU A 379 3.97 -8.19 -11.25
C LEU A 379 4.30 -9.57 -11.83
N PHE A 380 5.39 -9.67 -12.60
CA PHE A 380 5.79 -10.90 -13.29
C PHE A 380 6.12 -12.04 -12.32
N SER A 381 5.88 -13.26 -12.78
CA SER A 381 6.23 -14.49 -12.08
C SER A 381 6.17 -15.67 -13.05
N LYS A 382 6.51 -16.88 -12.60
CA LYS A 382 6.36 -18.12 -13.38
C LYS A 382 4.95 -18.35 -14.00
N ASN A 383 3.91 -17.67 -13.50
CA ASN A 383 2.52 -17.77 -13.97
C ASN A 383 1.97 -16.45 -14.54
N VAL A 384 2.77 -15.36 -14.59
CA VAL A 384 2.36 -14.04 -15.09
C VAL A 384 3.52 -13.53 -15.94
N HIS A 385 3.37 -13.58 -17.26
CA HIS A 385 4.51 -13.57 -18.18
C HIS A 385 4.83 -12.18 -18.73
N SER A 386 6.10 -11.99 -19.08
CA SER A 386 6.66 -10.75 -19.64
C SER A 386 6.71 -10.71 -21.17
N THR A 387 6.09 -11.69 -21.86
CA THR A 387 6.34 -11.99 -23.28
C THR A 387 6.19 -10.79 -24.23
N ARG A 388 5.15 -9.96 -24.07
CA ARG A 388 4.93 -8.77 -24.91
C ARG A 388 6.08 -7.76 -24.75
N PHE A 389 6.41 -7.41 -23.51
CA PHE A 389 7.53 -6.51 -23.20
C PHE A 389 8.88 -7.05 -23.69
N VAL A 390 9.19 -8.33 -23.47
CA VAL A 390 10.45 -8.94 -23.96
C VAL A 390 10.51 -8.93 -25.48
N THR A 391 9.38 -9.23 -26.16
CA THR A 391 9.27 -9.15 -27.62
C THR A 391 9.53 -7.74 -28.11
N TYR A 392 8.85 -6.74 -27.54
CA TYR A 392 9.02 -5.33 -27.88
C TYR A 392 10.46 -4.85 -27.69
N PHE A 393 11.07 -5.16 -26.54
CA PHE A 393 12.46 -4.79 -26.25
C PHE A 393 13.43 -5.44 -27.25
N CYS A 394 13.24 -6.72 -27.60
CA CYS A 394 14.08 -7.39 -28.59
C CYS A 394 13.86 -6.84 -30.02
N GLU A 395 12.63 -6.50 -30.38
CA GLU A 395 12.30 -6.10 -31.74
C GLU A 395 12.55 -4.63 -32.06
N GLN A 396 12.24 -3.73 -31.11
CA GLN A 396 12.18 -2.27 -31.31
C GLN A 396 13.28 -1.53 -30.52
N VAL A 397 13.62 -1.98 -29.31
CA VAL A 397 14.54 -1.23 -28.42
C VAL A 397 16.01 -1.62 -28.62
N LEU A 398 16.34 -2.93 -28.62
CA LEU A 398 17.73 -3.40 -28.78
C LEU A 398 18.44 -2.89 -30.06
N PRO A 399 17.79 -2.82 -31.24
CA PRO A 399 18.42 -2.24 -32.43
C PRO A 399 18.76 -0.76 -32.28
N ASN A 400 17.99 -0.04 -31.46
CA ASN A 400 18.10 1.40 -31.22
C ASN A 400 18.86 1.73 -29.92
N LEU A 401 19.50 0.76 -29.27
CA LEU A 401 20.12 0.97 -27.95
C LEU A 401 21.19 2.08 -27.97
N SER A 402 21.98 2.18 -29.05
CA SER A 402 23.09 3.14 -29.15
C SER A 402 22.67 4.58 -29.42
N SER A 403 21.44 4.83 -29.88
CA SER A 403 20.89 6.19 -30.03
C SER A 403 20.24 6.72 -28.75
N LEU A 404 20.04 5.87 -27.73
CA LEU A 404 19.55 6.32 -26.42
C LEU A 404 20.61 7.13 -25.70
N THR A 405 20.24 8.37 -25.38
CA THR A 405 21.02 9.32 -24.60
C THR A 405 20.18 9.82 -23.43
N THR A 406 20.82 10.38 -22.40
CA THR A 406 20.12 11.03 -21.29
C THR A 406 20.86 12.31 -20.91
N PRO A 407 20.15 13.40 -20.57
CA PRO A 407 20.77 14.62 -20.06
C PRO A 407 21.27 14.48 -18.61
N VAL A 408 20.97 13.37 -17.93
CA VAL A 408 21.33 13.15 -16.52
C VAL A 408 22.77 12.63 -16.40
N GLU A 409 23.67 13.49 -15.92
CA GLU A 409 25.07 13.12 -15.69
C GLU A 409 25.20 11.87 -14.80
N GLY A 410 25.98 10.89 -15.26
CA GLY A 410 26.27 9.66 -14.52
C GLY A 410 25.18 8.58 -14.59
N LEU A 411 24.04 8.82 -15.25
CA LEU A 411 23.03 7.79 -15.51
C LEU A 411 23.28 7.10 -16.86
N ASP A 412 23.46 5.79 -16.83
CA ASP A 412 23.60 4.98 -18.05
C ASP A 412 22.22 4.40 -18.44
N ILE A 413 21.54 5.11 -19.34
CA ILE A 413 20.19 4.74 -19.81
C ILE A 413 20.18 3.42 -20.59
N GLN A 414 21.26 3.13 -21.33
CA GLN A 414 21.39 1.88 -22.10
C GLN A 414 21.51 0.69 -21.15
N LEU A 415 22.28 0.84 -20.07
CA LEU A 415 22.37 -0.16 -19.02
C LEU A 415 21.03 -0.33 -18.27
N GLU A 416 20.26 0.74 -18.02
CA GLU A 416 18.93 0.63 -17.41
C GLU A 416 17.93 -0.14 -18.29
N VAL A 417 17.91 0.10 -19.61
CA VAL A 417 17.15 -0.70 -20.58
C VAL A 417 17.55 -2.19 -20.51
N LEU A 418 18.86 -2.46 -20.51
CA LEU A 418 19.37 -3.83 -20.47
C LEU A 418 19.07 -4.54 -19.15
N LYS A 419 19.08 -3.84 -18.00
CA LYS A 419 18.66 -4.39 -16.71
C LYS A 419 17.18 -4.80 -16.73
N LEU A 420 16.30 -3.95 -17.27
CA LEU A 420 14.87 -4.29 -17.39
C LEU A 420 14.66 -5.53 -18.26
N LEU A 421 15.31 -5.60 -19.43
CA LEU A 421 15.26 -6.79 -20.29
C LEU A 421 15.75 -8.05 -19.55
N ALA A 422 16.86 -7.95 -18.82
CA ALA A 422 17.40 -9.08 -18.07
C ALA A 422 16.43 -9.58 -16.99
N GLU A 423 15.81 -8.69 -16.22
CA GLU A 423 14.81 -9.08 -15.23
C GLU A 423 13.60 -9.77 -15.86
N MET A 424 13.05 -9.15 -16.92
CA MET A 424 11.89 -9.66 -17.64
C MET A 424 12.13 -11.00 -18.32
N SER A 425 13.34 -11.24 -18.85
CA SER A 425 13.68 -12.46 -19.60
C SER A 425 13.38 -13.76 -18.84
N SER A 426 13.59 -13.75 -17.51
CA SER A 426 13.36 -14.89 -16.62
C SER A 426 11.88 -15.29 -16.44
N PHE A 427 10.95 -14.41 -16.85
CA PHE A 427 9.50 -14.61 -16.79
C PHE A 427 8.86 -14.66 -18.19
N CYS A 428 9.65 -14.81 -19.25
CA CYS A 428 9.12 -14.94 -20.60
C CYS A 428 8.24 -16.20 -20.72
N GLY A 429 6.99 -16.02 -21.16
CA GLY A 429 6.09 -17.09 -21.53
C GLY A 429 6.48 -17.69 -22.88
N ASP A 430 5.57 -18.42 -23.51
CA ASP A 430 5.80 -18.91 -24.87
C ASP A 430 5.70 -17.75 -25.86
N MET A 431 6.62 -17.72 -26.83
CA MET A 431 6.90 -16.57 -27.68
C MET A 431 6.92 -17.02 -29.14
N GLU A 432 6.05 -16.47 -29.97
CA GLU A 432 5.92 -16.85 -31.38
C GLU A 432 7.21 -16.58 -32.18
N LYS A 433 7.78 -15.38 -32.00
CA LYS A 433 9.00 -14.92 -32.69
C LYS A 433 10.31 -15.31 -31.95
N LEU A 434 10.31 -16.41 -31.19
CA LEU A 434 11.43 -16.76 -30.29
C LEU A 434 12.79 -16.81 -31.00
N GLU A 435 12.91 -17.47 -32.16
CA GLU A 435 14.19 -17.57 -32.87
C GLU A 435 14.69 -16.19 -33.35
N THR A 436 13.81 -15.37 -33.92
CA THR A 436 14.14 -14.02 -34.41
C THR A 436 14.58 -13.10 -33.28
N ASN A 437 13.85 -13.12 -32.15
CA ASN A 437 14.16 -12.29 -31.00
C ASN A 437 15.46 -12.75 -30.31
N LEU A 438 15.66 -14.07 -30.19
CA LEU A 438 16.90 -14.65 -29.69
C LEU A 438 18.10 -14.34 -30.60
N ARG A 439 17.89 -14.27 -31.93
CA ARG A 439 18.91 -13.83 -32.90
C ARG A 439 19.27 -12.35 -32.73
N LYS A 440 18.29 -11.45 -32.69
CA LYS A 440 18.53 -10.00 -32.41
C LYS A 440 19.31 -9.80 -31.10
N LEU A 441 18.93 -10.52 -30.04
CA LEU A 441 19.59 -10.45 -28.74
C LEU A 441 21.02 -11.02 -28.78
N PHE A 442 21.23 -12.14 -29.46
CA PHE A 442 22.55 -12.73 -29.65
C PHE A 442 23.48 -11.84 -30.47
N ASP A 443 22.99 -11.24 -31.55
CA ASP A 443 23.77 -10.34 -32.39
C ASP A 443 24.18 -9.09 -31.58
N LYS A 444 23.27 -8.54 -30.77
CA LYS A 444 23.58 -7.45 -29.83
C LYS A 444 24.59 -7.85 -28.75
N LEU A 445 24.57 -9.11 -28.28
CA LEU A 445 25.57 -9.65 -27.35
C LEU A 445 26.97 -9.72 -27.98
N LEU A 446 27.08 -10.01 -29.28
CA LEU A 446 28.38 -10.08 -29.97
C LEU A 446 29.05 -8.70 -30.10
N GLU A 447 28.29 -7.61 -30.19
CA GLU A 447 28.84 -6.24 -30.19
C GLU A 447 29.68 -5.95 -28.94
N TYR A 448 29.26 -6.48 -27.78
CA TYR A 448 29.96 -6.31 -26.49
C TYR A 448 30.92 -7.48 -26.15
N MET A 449 31.05 -8.46 -27.05
CA MET A 449 32.00 -9.58 -26.94
C MET A 449 32.98 -9.55 -28.13
N PRO A 450 34.05 -8.73 -28.07
CA PRO A 450 35.02 -8.64 -29.15
C PRO A 450 35.76 -9.95 -29.39
N LEU A 451 36.33 -10.08 -30.58
CA LEU A 451 37.32 -11.12 -30.88
C LEU A 451 38.62 -10.85 -30.09
N PRO A 452 39.43 -11.89 -29.81
CA PRO A 452 40.79 -11.68 -29.36
C PRO A 452 41.54 -10.81 -30.40
N PRO A 453 42.38 -9.84 -29.96
CA PRO A 453 43.33 -9.18 -30.85
C PRO A 453 44.17 -10.22 -31.59
N GLU A 454 44.46 -9.97 -32.86
CA GLU A 454 45.43 -10.77 -33.60
C GLU A 454 46.80 -10.64 -32.92
N GLU A 455 47.45 -11.77 -32.65
CA GLU A 455 48.79 -11.77 -32.06
C GLU A 455 49.76 -11.20 -33.10
N ALA A 456 50.28 -9.99 -32.84
CA ALA A 456 51.31 -9.40 -33.67
C ALA A 456 52.57 -10.29 -33.60
N GLU A 457 52.84 -11.05 -34.67
CA GLU A 457 53.96 -12.01 -34.73
C GLU A 457 55.34 -11.37 -34.55
N ASN A 458 55.43 -10.03 -34.61
CA ASN A 458 56.63 -9.27 -34.30
C ASN A 458 56.36 -8.33 -33.11
N GLY A 459 57.22 -8.39 -32.10
CA GLY A 459 57.08 -7.69 -30.81
C GLY A 459 57.32 -6.17 -30.86
N GLU A 460 56.74 -5.47 -31.81
CA GLU A 460 56.81 -4.02 -31.95
C GLU A 460 55.41 -3.39 -31.90
N ASN A 461 55.08 -2.84 -30.73
CA ASN A 461 54.10 -1.76 -30.49
C ASN A 461 52.94 -1.61 -31.49
N ALA A 462 52.04 -2.60 -31.56
CA ALA A 462 50.66 -2.30 -31.90
C ALA A 462 50.05 -1.51 -30.72
N GLY A 463 49.90 -0.19 -30.86
CA GLY A 463 49.26 0.70 -29.89
C GLY A 463 47.74 0.51 -29.80
N ASN A 464 47.27 -0.74 -29.82
CA ASN A 464 45.87 -1.10 -29.73
C ASN A 464 45.46 -1.06 -28.26
N GLU A 465 44.66 -0.07 -27.88
CA GLU A 465 44.00 -0.04 -26.58
C GLU A 465 43.28 -1.37 -26.33
N GLU A 466 43.58 -2.07 -25.24
CA GLU A 466 42.83 -3.27 -24.87
C GLU A 466 41.33 -2.91 -24.78
N PRO A 467 40.44 -3.58 -25.53
CA PRO A 467 39.05 -3.16 -25.62
C PRO A 467 38.40 -3.22 -24.23
N LYS A 468 37.96 -2.06 -23.74
CA LYS A 468 37.37 -1.91 -22.39
C LYS A 468 36.08 -2.74 -22.28
N LEU A 469 36.20 -3.94 -21.71
CA LEU A 469 35.09 -4.88 -21.58
C LEU A 469 33.96 -4.33 -20.68
N GLN A 470 32.79 -4.13 -21.26
CA GLN A 470 31.60 -3.63 -20.56
C GLN A 470 30.86 -4.77 -19.82
N PHE A 471 31.44 -5.21 -18.70
CA PHE A 471 30.92 -6.34 -17.93
C PHE A 471 29.45 -6.21 -17.52
N SER A 472 28.97 -5.01 -17.17
CA SER A 472 27.56 -4.79 -16.77
C SER A 472 26.58 -5.04 -17.91
N TYR A 473 26.90 -4.60 -19.13
CA TYR A 473 26.10 -4.82 -20.34
C TYR A 473 26.06 -6.32 -20.68
N VAL A 474 27.23 -6.97 -20.61
CA VAL A 474 27.37 -8.39 -20.90
C VAL A 474 26.66 -9.26 -19.86
N GLU A 475 26.62 -8.89 -18.57
CA GLU A 475 25.76 -9.61 -17.59
C GLU A 475 24.30 -9.61 -18.04
N CYS A 476 23.76 -8.44 -18.42
CA CYS A 476 22.37 -8.29 -18.81
C CYS A 476 22.04 -9.08 -20.08
N LEU A 477 22.84 -8.91 -21.14
CA LEU A 477 22.63 -9.57 -22.42
C LEU A 477 22.87 -11.08 -22.34
N LEU A 478 23.94 -11.53 -21.68
CA LEU A 478 24.24 -12.96 -21.53
C LEU A 478 23.22 -13.68 -20.65
N TYR A 479 22.71 -13.02 -19.59
CA TYR A 479 21.62 -13.55 -18.78
C TYR A 479 20.34 -13.69 -19.60
N SER A 480 19.96 -12.65 -20.34
CA SER A 480 18.76 -12.66 -21.18
C SER A 480 18.84 -13.72 -22.28
N PHE A 481 20.01 -13.85 -22.92
CA PHE A 481 20.30 -14.91 -23.89
C PHE A 481 20.18 -16.30 -23.27
N HIS A 482 20.68 -16.49 -22.05
CA HIS A 482 20.59 -17.77 -21.34
C HIS A 482 19.15 -18.14 -20.96
N GLN A 483 18.34 -17.17 -20.50
CA GLN A 483 16.93 -17.41 -20.17
C GLN A 483 16.09 -17.77 -21.41
N LEU A 484 16.25 -17.04 -22.52
CA LEU A 484 15.50 -17.30 -23.75
C LEU A 484 16.05 -18.52 -24.51
N GLY A 485 17.37 -18.70 -24.57
CA GLY A 485 18.04 -19.85 -25.19
C GLY A 485 17.67 -21.19 -24.53
N ARG A 486 17.30 -21.19 -23.24
CA ARG A 486 16.74 -22.37 -22.57
C ARG A 486 15.45 -22.90 -23.23
N LYS A 487 14.67 -22.04 -23.88
CA LYS A 487 13.44 -22.41 -24.62
C LYS A 487 13.72 -22.91 -26.04
N LEU A 488 14.88 -22.57 -26.60
CA LEU A 488 15.33 -23.03 -27.93
C LEU A 488 16.79 -23.54 -27.85
N PRO A 489 17.06 -24.69 -27.18
CA PRO A 489 18.43 -25.19 -27.02
C PRO A 489 19.14 -25.44 -28.35
N ASP A 490 18.36 -25.76 -29.38
CA ASP A 490 18.85 -26.02 -30.74
C ASP A 490 19.40 -24.78 -31.45
N PHE A 491 19.19 -23.56 -30.91
CA PHE A 491 19.66 -22.31 -31.50
C PHE A 491 21.17 -22.32 -31.77
N LEU A 492 21.97 -22.88 -30.86
CA LEU A 492 23.42 -22.96 -31.01
C LEU A 492 23.92 -24.29 -31.61
N THR A 493 23.14 -25.37 -31.52
CA THR A 493 23.56 -26.72 -31.98
C THR A 493 23.10 -27.05 -33.39
N ALA A 494 22.13 -26.32 -33.95
CA ALA A 494 21.69 -26.47 -35.33
C ALA A 494 22.88 -26.38 -36.30
N LYS A 495 22.96 -27.33 -37.24
CA LYS A 495 24.12 -27.50 -38.14
C LYS A 495 24.47 -26.23 -38.93
N LEU A 496 23.47 -25.43 -39.28
CA LEU A 496 23.60 -24.14 -39.97
C LEU A 496 24.36 -23.08 -39.13
N ASN A 497 24.33 -23.19 -37.80
CA ASN A 497 24.95 -22.24 -36.87
C ASN A 497 26.34 -22.72 -36.37
N ALA A 498 26.91 -23.79 -36.94
CA ALA A 498 28.17 -24.37 -36.48
C ALA A 498 29.36 -23.39 -36.54
N GLU A 499 29.44 -22.57 -37.58
CA GLU A 499 30.47 -21.52 -37.70
C GLU A 499 30.23 -20.38 -36.70
N LYS A 500 28.97 -19.96 -36.53
CA LYS A 500 28.57 -18.96 -35.53
C LYS A 500 28.88 -19.42 -34.10
N LEU A 501 28.70 -20.70 -33.80
CA LEU A 501 29.10 -21.30 -32.51
C LEU A 501 30.63 -21.32 -32.33
N LYS A 502 31.40 -21.51 -33.40
CA LYS A 502 32.88 -21.49 -33.34
C LYS A 502 33.38 -20.06 -33.04
N ASP A 503 32.90 -19.06 -33.76
CA ASP A 503 33.17 -17.64 -33.49
C ASP A 503 32.76 -17.25 -32.06
N PHE A 504 31.55 -17.61 -31.64
CA PHE A 504 31.06 -17.34 -30.29
C PHE A 504 31.93 -17.99 -29.20
N LYS A 505 32.41 -19.22 -29.40
CA LYS A 505 33.35 -19.87 -28.45
C LYS A 505 34.69 -19.13 -28.36
N ILE A 506 35.21 -18.59 -29.45
CA ILE A 506 36.44 -17.78 -29.45
C ILE A 506 36.23 -16.49 -28.65
N ARG A 507 35.11 -15.79 -28.86
CA ARG A 507 34.72 -14.59 -28.10
C ARG A 507 34.53 -14.88 -26.61
N LEU A 508 33.82 -15.97 -26.27
CA LEU A 508 33.65 -16.43 -24.89
C LEU A 508 34.99 -16.75 -24.21
N GLN A 509 35.95 -17.36 -24.94
CA GLN A 509 37.30 -17.64 -24.41
C GLN A 509 38.08 -16.36 -24.16
N TYR A 510 38.02 -15.38 -25.07
CA TYR A 510 38.65 -14.08 -24.87
C TYR A 510 38.04 -13.32 -23.69
N PHE A 511 36.70 -13.21 -23.64
CA PHE A 511 35.99 -12.55 -22.55
C PHE A 511 36.26 -13.21 -21.19
N ALA A 512 36.33 -14.55 -21.14
CA ALA A 512 36.68 -15.29 -19.93
C ALA A 512 38.12 -15.01 -19.44
N ARG A 513 39.08 -14.75 -20.35
CA ARG A 513 40.44 -14.32 -19.97
C ARG A 513 40.43 -12.95 -19.31
N GLY A 514 39.82 -11.94 -19.96
CA GLY A 514 39.70 -10.58 -19.39
C GLY A 514 38.96 -10.56 -18.05
N LEU A 515 37.91 -11.38 -17.91
CA LEU A 515 37.14 -11.55 -16.69
C LEU A 515 37.98 -12.14 -15.53
N GLN A 516 38.90 -13.07 -15.80
CA GLN A 516 39.81 -13.60 -14.77
C GLN A 516 40.79 -12.52 -14.25
N VAL A 517 41.33 -11.69 -15.16
CA VAL A 517 42.21 -10.56 -14.81
C VAL A 517 41.45 -9.57 -13.92
N TYR A 518 40.24 -9.18 -14.32
CA TYR A 518 39.44 -8.22 -13.57
C TYR A 518 38.98 -8.77 -12.20
N ILE A 519 38.57 -10.05 -12.10
CA ILE A 519 38.31 -10.70 -10.81
C ILE A 519 39.55 -10.66 -9.89
N ARG A 520 40.75 -10.90 -10.42
CA ARG A 520 41.99 -10.86 -9.63
C ARG A 520 42.25 -9.46 -9.09
N GLN A 521 42.12 -8.42 -9.92
CA GLN A 521 42.25 -7.02 -9.52
C GLN A 521 41.24 -6.64 -8.43
N LEU A 522 39.95 -6.98 -8.62
CA LEU A 522 38.89 -6.70 -7.65
C LEU A 522 39.11 -7.41 -6.31
N ARG A 523 39.54 -8.68 -6.32
CA ARG A 523 39.84 -9.43 -5.10
C ARG A 523 41.02 -8.84 -4.33
N LEU A 524 42.11 -8.44 -5.02
CA LEU A 524 43.24 -7.74 -4.40
C LEU A 524 42.80 -6.40 -3.80
N ALA A 525 42.00 -5.61 -4.53
CA ALA A 525 41.52 -4.30 -4.07
C ALA A 525 40.53 -4.36 -2.89
N LEU A 526 39.95 -5.53 -2.60
CA LEU A 526 39.05 -5.78 -1.46
C LEU A 526 39.68 -6.65 -0.36
N GLN A 527 40.88 -7.19 -0.57
CA GLN A 527 41.56 -8.04 0.41
C GLN A 527 41.83 -7.25 1.70
N GLY A 528 41.53 -7.87 2.85
CA GLY A 528 41.68 -7.25 4.18
C GLY A 528 40.60 -6.21 4.55
N LYS A 529 39.75 -5.76 3.61
CA LYS A 529 38.64 -4.85 3.92
C LYS A 529 37.48 -5.63 4.53
N THR A 530 37.03 -5.23 5.72
CA THR A 530 35.92 -5.88 6.44
C THR A 530 34.94 -4.85 7.02
N GLY A 531 33.72 -5.30 7.36
CA GLY A 531 32.72 -4.49 8.06
C GLY A 531 32.42 -3.17 7.37
N GLU A 532 32.72 -2.06 8.06
CA GLU A 532 32.45 -0.70 7.61
C GLU A 532 33.29 -0.28 6.40
N ALA A 533 34.51 -0.80 6.25
CA ALA A 533 35.34 -0.50 5.08
C ALA A 533 34.69 -0.97 3.76
N LEU A 534 33.87 -2.02 3.80
CA LEU A 534 33.12 -2.51 2.63
C LEU A 534 31.88 -1.68 2.30
N LYS A 535 31.48 -0.74 3.18
CA LYS A 535 30.33 0.15 2.98
C LYS A 535 30.67 1.47 2.28
N THR A 536 31.94 1.77 2.03
CA THR A 536 32.31 2.94 1.22
C THR A 536 31.83 2.75 -0.22
N GLU A 537 31.48 3.84 -0.91
CA GLU A 537 30.84 3.76 -2.23
C GLU A 537 31.75 3.06 -3.27
N GLU A 538 33.04 3.39 -3.25
CA GLU A 538 34.08 2.72 -4.04
C GLU A 538 34.11 1.19 -3.83
N ASN A 539 33.99 0.73 -2.57
CA ASN A 539 34.03 -0.70 -2.27
C ASN A 539 32.69 -1.39 -2.55
N LYS A 540 31.55 -0.70 -2.43
CA LYS A 540 30.24 -1.21 -2.92
C LYS A 540 30.31 -1.49 -4.42
N ILE A 541 30.81 -0.54 -5.22
CA ILE A 541 30.97 -0.71 -6.67
C ILE A 541 31.85 -1.93 -6.97
N LYS A 542 32.99 -2.09 -6.28
CA LYS A 542 33.87 -3.27 -6.43
C LYS A 542 33.21 -4.59 -6.01
N VAL A 543 32.38 -4.60 -4.97
CA VAL A 543 31.61 -5.77 -4.52
C VAL A 543 30.52 -6.13 -5.54
N VAL A 544 29.83 -5.14 -6.14
CA VAL A 544 28.88 -5.37 -7.24
C VAL A 544 29.61 -5.89 -8.47
N ALA A 545 30.75 -5.31 -8.86
CA ALA A 545 31.58 -5.80 -9.97
C ALA A 545 32.06 -7.25 -9.78
N LEU A 546 32.33 -7.68 -8.53
CA LEU A 546 32.58 -9.10 -8.23
C LEU A 546 31.33 -9.98 -8.44
N LYS A 547 30.11 -9.50 -8.19
CA LYS A 547 28.89 -10.26 -8.53
C LYS A 547 28.73 -10.37 -10.04
N ILE A 548 28.80 -9.23 -10.76
CA ILE A 548 28.71 -9.14 -12.23
C ILE A 548 29.64 -10.19 -12.87
N THR A 549 30.92 -10.14 -12.53
CA THR A 549 31.95 -11.04 -13.10
C THR A 549 31.75 -12.51 -12.70
N ASN A 550 31.34 -12.83 -11.46
CA ASN A 550 31.04 -14.21 -11.08
C ASN A 550 29.80 -14.74 -11.81
N ASN A 551 28.76 -13.93 -11.99
CA ASN A 551 27.54 -14.30 -12.71
C ASN A 551 27.85 -14.63 -14.18
N ILE A 552 28.59 -13.74 -14.87
CA ILE A 552 29.04 -13.98 -16.25
C ILE A 552 29.87 -15.27 -16.32
N ASN A 553 30.83 -15.50 -15.42
CA ASN A 553 31.65 -16.72 -15.40
C ASN A 553 30.81 -18.00 -15.28
N VAL A 554 29.72 -17.98 -14.50
CA VAL A 554 28.79 -19.11 -14.40
C VAL A 554 28.02 -19.33 -15.71
N LEU A 555 27.48 -18.27 -16.32
CA LEU A 555 26.76 -18.34 -17.59
C LEU A 555 27.66 -18.79 -18.76
N ILE A 556 28.89 -18.27 -18.83
CA ILE A 556 29.90 -18.66 -19.82
C ILE A 556 30.24 -20.16 -19.70
N LYS A 557 30.40 -20.69 -18.48
CA LYS A 557 30.64 -22.13 -18.26
C LYS A 557 29.47 -22.99 -18.76
N ASP A 558 28.24 -22.56 -18.48
CA ASP A 558 27.03 -23.24 -18.95
C ASP A 558 27.05 -23.34 -20.50
N LEU A 559 27.37 -22.25 -21.19
CA LEU A 559 27.45 -22.19 -22.67
C LEU A 559 28.67 -22.91 -23.29
N PHE A 560 29.71 -23.21 -22.51
CA PHE A 560 30.86 -23.98 -22.99
C PHE A 560 30.61 -25.50 -23.07
N HIS A 561 29.57 -26.02 -22.41
CA HIS A 561 29.22 -27.43 -22.51
C HIS A 561 28.92 -27.83 -23.98
N ILE A 562 29.06 -29.13 -24.27
CA ILE A 562 28.76 -29.72 -25.58
C ILE A 562 27.74 -30.84 -25.33
N PRO A 563 26.45 -30.64 -25.64
CA PRO A 563 25.80 -29.39 -26.06
C PRO A 563 25.73 -28.34 -24.93
N PRO A 564 25.46 -27.05 -25.25
CA PRO A 564 25.34 -25.97 -24.26
C PRO A 564 24.32 -26.28 -23.15
N SER A 565 24.65 -25.88 -21.92
CA SER A 565 23.82 -26.03 -20.72
C SER A 565 23.08 -24.73 -20.41
N TYR A 566 21.83 -24.87 -19.95
CA TYR A 566 20.98 -23.77 -19.47
C TYR A 566 20.44 -24.08 -18.06
N LYS A 567 21.25 -24.74 -17.23
CA LYS A 567 20.85 -25.29 -15.92
C LYS A 567 21.25 -24.39 -14.76
N SER A 568 22.28 -23.56 -14.94
CA SER A 568 22.76 -22.67 -13.89
C SER A 568 21.77 -21.52 -13.66
N THR A 569 21.53 -21.18 -12.39
CA THR A 569 20.70 -20.05 -11.99
C THR A 569 21.57 -19.04 -11.25
N VAL A 570 21.60 -17.79 -11.74
CA VAL A 570 22.31 -16.68 -11.11
C VAL A 570 21.33 -15.62 -10.62
N THR A 571 21.65 -14.93 -9.53
CA THR A 571 20.92 -13.73 -9.10
C THR A 571 21.61 -12.51 -9.71
N LEU A 572 20.88 -11.74 -10.53
CA LEU A 572 21.36 -10.50 -11.15
C LEU A 572 22.05 -9.59 -10.13
N SER A 573 23.20 -9.00 -10.48
CA SER A 573 24.11 -8.36 -9.52
C SER A 573 23.49 -7.23 -8.68
N TRP A 574 22.51 -6.52 -9.25
CA TRP A 574 21.74 -5.44 -8.62
C TRP A 574 20.49 -5.91 -7.84
N LYS A 575 20.15 -7.20 -7.88
CA LYS A 575 19.05 -7.78 -7.08
C LYS A 575 19.54 -8.31 -5.72
N PRO A 576 18.69 -8.27 -4.69
CA PRO A 576 18.98 -8.92 -3.42
C PRO A 576 19.03 -10.44 -3.61
N VAL A 577 19.99 -11.10 -2.95
CA VAL A 577 20.03 -12.58 -2.90
C VAL A 577 18.86 -13.04 -2.03
N GLN A 578 17.79 -13.50 -2.68
CA GLN A 578 16.69 -14.17 -1.99
C GLN A 578 17.24 -15.45 -1.35
N LYS A 579 17.25 -15.51 -0.02
CA LYS A 579 17.50 -16.76 0.71
C LYS A 579 16.31 -17.68 0.46
N VAL A 580 16.42 -18.54 -0.54
CA VAL A 580 15.48 -19.64 -0.71
C VAL A 580 15.64 -20.59 0.46
N GLU A 581 14.64 -20.66 1.34
CA GLU A 581 14.54 -21.72 2.34
C GLU A 581 14.22 -23.05 1.63
N ILE A 582 15.27 -23.71 1.15
CA ILE A 582 15.18 -25.06 0.57
C ILE A 582 14.90 -26.03 1.73
N GLY A 583 13.64 -26.45 1.94
CA GLY A 583 13.37 -27.24 3.13
C GLY A 583 12.04 -27.95 3.37
N GLN A 584 11.07 -28.02 2.45
CA GLN A 584 10.03 -29.06 2.54
C GLN A 584 9.82 -29.78 1.21
N LYS A 585 10.32 -31.02 1.18
CA LYS A 585 10.15 -31.99 0.10
C LYS A 585 8.68 -32.41 0.08
N ARG A 586 7.96 -32.10 -1.00
CA ARG A 586 6.57 -32.57 -1.17
C ARG A 586 6.54 -34.09 -1.12
N ALA A 587 5.70 -34.65 -0.25
CA ALA A 587 5.30 -36.04 -0.33
C ALA A 587 4.35 -36.22 -1.51
N ASN A 588 4.41 -37.40 -2.14
CA ASN A 588 3.49 -37.79 -3.22
C ASN A 588 2.17 -38.27 -2.57
N GLU A 589 1.02 -37.88 -3.11
CA GLU A 589 -0.26 -38.48 -2.71
C GLU A 589 -0.43 -39.84 -3.37
N ASP A 590 -0.97 -40.82 -2.65
CA ASP A 590 -2.04 -41.65 -3.20
C ASP A 590 -2.96 -42.29 -2.14
N THR A 591 -4.26 -42.25 -2.45
CA THR A 591 -5.40 -43.10 -2.06
C THR A 591 -5.69 -43.66 -0.62
N THR A 592 -6.87 -43.23 -0.11
CA THR A 592 -7.95 -44.00 0.56
C THR A 592 -7.97 -44.38 2.07
N SER A 593 -9.02 -43.84 2.73
CA SER A 593 -9.90 -44.46 3.76
C SER A 593 -9.51 -44.50 5.25
N GLY A 594 -10.47 -44.18 6.14
CA GLY A 594 -10.61 -44.92 7.42
C GLY A 594 -10.49 -44.24 8.80
N SER A 595 -11.30 -43.22 9.10
CA SER A 595 -11.82 -42.94 10.48
C SER A 595 -10.83 -42.49 11.62
N PRO A 596 -11.35 -41.96 12.78
CA PRO A 596 -10.59 -41.08 13.71
C PRO A 596 -10.40 -41.70 15.12
N PRO A 597 -10.13 -40.95 16.23
CA PRO A 597 -9.32 -39.72 16.47
C PRO A 597 -8.27 -39.95 17.61
N LYS A 598 -7.46 -38.92 17.98
CA LYS A 598 -7.28 -38.48 19.40
C LYS A 598 -6.42 -37.21 19.56
N LYS A 599 -6.65 -36.48 20.66
CA LYS A 599 -6.07 -35.16 20.99
C LYS A 599 -4.90 -35.23 21.97
N SER A 600 -3.96 -34.28 21.83
CA SER A 600 -3.23 -33.57 22.91
C SER A 600 -2.19 -34.35 23.76
N PRO A 601 -1.33 -33.69 24.57
CA PRO A 601 -1.10 -32.23 24.73
C PRO A 601 0.37 -31.77 24.51
N ALA A 602 0.62 -30.47 24.71
CA ALA A 602 1.93 -29.82 24.55
C ALA A 602 2.83 -29.93 25.81
N GLY A 603 4.15 -29.80 25.62
CA GLY A 603 5.18 -29.69 26.65
C GLY A 603 6.52 -29.23 26.06
N PRO A 604 7.36 -28.44 26.78
CA PRO A 604 8.21 -27.44 26.13
C PRO A 604 9.62 -27.91 25.75
N LYS A 605 10.20 -27.29 24.70
CA LYS A 605 11.62 -27.42 24.33
C LYS A 605 12.41 -26.13 24.60
N ARG A 606 13.28 -26.20 25.60
CA ARG A 606 14.61 -25.56 25.68
C ARG A 606 15.64 -26.72 25.63
N ASP A 607 16.86 -26.59 25.15
CA ASP A 607 17.61 -25.40 24.71
C ASP A 607 18.59 -25.77 23.56
N ALA A 608 19.39 -24.80 23.12
CA ALA A 608 20.39 -25.01 22.06
C ALA A 608 21.55 -25.95 22.46
N ARG A 609 22.04 -26.72 21.47
CA ARG A 609 23.40 -27.27 21.31
C ARG A 609 24.17 -27.69 22.58
N GLN A 610 24.25 -29.00 22.83
CA GLN A 610 25.41 -29.60 23.50
C GLN A 610 26.00 -30.73 22.66
N ILE A 611 27.33 -30.89 22.77
CA ILE A 611 28.16 -31.64 21.82
C ILE A 611 28.42 -33.07 22.31
N TYR A 612 28.59 -33.97 21.34
CA TYR A 612 28.74 -35.42 21.48
C TYR A 612 29.95 -35.88 22.31
N ASN A 613 29.77 -36.95 23.10
CA ASN A 613 30.84 -37.83 23.57
C ASN A 613 30.35 -39.30 23.52
N PRO A 614 31.12 -40.25 22.95
CA PRO A 614 30.72 -41.66 22.87
C PRO A 614 30.90 -42.40 24.21
N PRO A 615 30.13 -43.47 24.47
CA PRO A 615 30.09 -44.13 25.77
C PRO A 615 31.28 -45.08 26.00
N SER A 616 31.90 -44.98 27.17
CA SER A 616 32.91 -45.91 27.67
C SER A 616 32.40 -46.61 28.96
N GLY A 617 32.97 -47.79 29.26
CA GLY A 617 32.79 -48.44 30.57
C GLY A 617 31.63 -49.42 30.67
N LYS A 618 31.92 -50.71 30.48
CA LYS A 618 31.06 -51.80 30.98
C LYS A 618 31.23 -51.89 32.50
N TYR A 619 30.13 -51.97 33.25
CA TYR A 619 30.14 -52.50 34.62
C TYR A 619 29.10 -53.61 34.77
N SER A 620 29.44 -54.59 35.61
CA SER A 620 28.75 -55.86 35.82
C SER A 620 28.61 -56.11 37.33
N SER A 621 27.49 -56.73 37.73
CA SER A 621 27.08 -57.29 39.05
C SER A 621 25.61 -56.89 39.33
N ASN A 622 24.73 -57.71 39.90
CA ASN A 622 24.88 -59.02 40.55
C ASN A 622 23.65 -59.94 40.33
N LEU A 623 23.79 -61.20 40.78
CA LEU A 623 22.85 -62.34 40.98
C LEU A 623 21.33 -62.03 41.05
N GLY A 624 20.40 -62.95 40.74
CA GLY A 624 20.47 -64.37 40.33
C GLY A 624 19.19 -65.16 40.70
N ASN A 625 19.00 -66.37 40.14
CA ASN A 625 17.93 -67.37 40.42
C ASN A 625 16.46 -66.97 40.07
N PHE A 626 15.53 -67.85 39.66
CA PHE A 626 15.52 -69.26 39.21
C PHE A 626 14.18 -69.50 38.45
N ASN A 627 14.13 -70.25 37.34
CA ASN A 627 13.27 -71.45 37.27
C ASN A 627 13.50 -72.33 36.03
N TYR A 628 13.15 -73.61 36.20
CA TYR A 628 13.08 -74.72 35.23
C TYR A 628 11.88 -74.50 34.25
N GLU A 629 11.69 -75.16 33.10
CA GLU A 629 11.97 -76.57 32.72
C GLU A 629 11.78 -76.84 31.19
N GLN A 630 12.50 -77.85 30.62
CA GLN A 630 12.16 -78.66 29.40
C GLN A 630 12.00 -77.97 28.00
N ARG A 631 12.35 -78.57 26.83
CA ARG A 631 12.93 -79.89 26.45
C ARG A 631 13.45 -79.89 24.98
N GLY A 632 14.53 -80.64 24.68
CA GLY A 632 14.87 -81.20 23.33
C GLY A 632 15.35 -80.20 22.24
N ALA A 633 16.61 -80.11 21.81
CA ALA A 633 17.61 -81.09 21.31
C ALA A 633 17.43 -81.53 19.83
N PHE A 634 18.37 -81.10 18.96
CA PHE A 634 18.85 -81.90 17.82
C PHE A 634 20.34 -81.62 17.49
N ARG A 635 21.03 -82.58 16.85
CA ARG A 635 22.50 -82.65 16.69
C ARG A 635 22.98 -82.46 15.23
N GLY A 636 24.26 -82.07 15.08
CA GLY A 636 25.16 -82.48 13.97
C GLY A 636 25.63 -81.34 13.04
N SER A 637 26.93 -81.04 12.89
CA SER A 637 27.99 -81.72 12.08
C SER A 637 27.79 -81.61 10.55
N ARG A 638 28.78 -81.38 9.66
CA ARG A 638 30.28 -81.36 9.78
C ARG A 638 30.97 -80.86 8.47
N GLY A 639 32.03 -80.03 8.54
CA GLY A 639 33.10 -79.84 7.51
C GLY A 639 32.74 -79.17 6.16
N GLY A 640 33.68 -78.63 5.35
CA GLY A 640 35.11 -78.29 5.58
C GLY A 640 35.91 -77.94 4.28
N ARG A 641 37.10 -77.30 4.46
CA ARG A 641 38.29 -77.16 3.55
C ARG A 641 38.21 -76.38 2.20
N GLY A 642 39.23 -75.53 1.90
CA GLY A 642 39.82 -75.51 0.53
C GLY A 642 40.56 -74.28 -0.06
N TRP A 643 41.76 -73.93 0.41
CA TRP A 643 43.00 -73.52 -0.34
C TRP A 643 43.06 -72.58 -1.58
N GLY A 644 44.07 -71.67 -1.55
CA GLY A 644 44.86 -71.19 -2.71
C GLY A 644 44.84 -69.67 -3.00
N ALA A 645 45.88 -68.96 -3.47
CA ALA A 645 47.34 -68.86 -3.22
C ALA A 645 47.99 -68.02 -4.35
N ARG A 646 49.12 -67.31 -4.07
CA ARG A 646 49.92 -66.40 -4.95
C ARG A 646 49.33 -64.98 -5.14
N GLY A 647 50.15 -63.91 -5.27
CA GLY A 647 51.63 -63.84 -5.24
C GLY A 647 52.16 -62.40 -5.19
N ASN A 648 53.36 -62.23 -4.65
CA ASN A 648 54.00 -60.95 -4.30
C ASN A 648 55.05 -60.54 -5.36
N ARG A 649 55.24 -59.22 -5.65
CA ARG A 649 56.57 -58.68 -6.01
C ARG A 649 56.68 -57.15 -5.88
N SER A 650 57.90 -56.71 -5.55
CA SER A 650 58.28 -55.36 -5.14
C SER A 650 59.43 -54.80 -6.02
N ARG A 651 59.48 -53.46 -6.17
CA ARG A 651 60.58 -52.56 -6.59
C ARG A 651 60.01 -51.12 -6.48
N GLY A 652 60.62 -50.07 -5.91
CA GLY A 652 62.01 -49.85 -5.47
C GLY A 652 62.93 -49.49 -6.65
N ARG A 653 63.70 -48.39 -6.68
CA ARG A 653 63.98 -47.28 -5.73
C ARG A 653 64.87 -46.23 -6.47
N LEU A 654 64.96 -44.98 -6.00
CA LEU A 654 65.92 -43.90 -6.41
C LEU A 654 65.72 -43.35 -7.85
N TYR A 655 66.10 -42.11 -8.18
CA TYR A 655 66.77 -41.05 -7.40
C TYR A 655 65.87 -39.82 -7.23
#